data_AF-A0A973SG70-F1
#
_entry.id   AF-A0A973SG70-F1
#
_cell.length_a   1.000
_cell.length_b   1.000
_cell.length_c   1.000
_cell.angle_alpha   90.00
_cell.angle_beta   90.00
_cell.angle_gamma   90.00
#
_symmetry.space_group_name_H-M   'P 1'
#
loop_
_entity.id
_entity.type
_entity.pdbx_description
1 polymer ?
#
loop_
_entity_poly.entity_id
_entity_poly.type
_entity_poly.pdbx_seq_one_letter_code
_entity_poly.pdbx_strand_id
1 'polypeptide(L)'
;MARFRGGTLLAAAGLLIGSIGLPSTAQAAASATFYTSPSGSAAASCSQASPCSLAGAQAQARSFLSANPGADVSVLVGDGTYRLSSGLAFGAADSGSAGHPVVWQAAPGAHPAVSGGYQVTGWTPVGGTSLMSAAVPAGTQTRQLYINGVDIPVAQASPGSLGWTLSSWDATGFQVSDANTANALLSLASGLSAAQVRQIQFNWSPMAPMDWAAAECPVDSIVAGASAGTATVRMAQPCWNNLTNKSATVYGHNNGADNVSPYNLAPNTGPTLLENARAWLHPGQWYLDNSSNTLYYQPAPGQQMAALDVEVPQVQSLLSVAGTLASPVHDITFTGIRFTTATWNDPSTPTGFVQVQAGLMVNQPNTVSGGVVQPATQGECTFATPTAGSCPWAAFAQPLANVQLTAARNVSFLSDQFDDLGGTGLGMKYGSSNNTVRGSLFTEIGAAGVWLGCGSDPNPGSSDDPASTVIQNCSADPTASANDQFGAGGVNEIMTGNTIDNNVLYRAGLDYLGTVGVTLMFTQHTTISHNDISGMPYDGLTSGAWQGHVDDVSKAPTHNDQTSGNINSNVVISNNHIHDNMQVYTGDGGAIYTEGHDGATILNSDGSVNTAASYANGLSITGNVLDGSRNGYAEAPDVGSQWITMSGNVEFHNAHSFSCNWPTPQGSRVTFTGNWAADTGDSSCYPNNTSNTTYYGNTPIPANPGPADLPSTVLANAGPTTQYQSLEAALPIRIDYTGFSSGQALVAGSGFTPGIPVYIKGTLATGVSYLSGGFLTMPVPSGTQASDITVGLPAGATRVNDTDPSITYNGYNLSSGRGVGDFGNDVHYGAVGATATYRFTGTGIQVFGEQYTDQGTIGVSIDGGTQTVVSAVPVDGTRHSNVPLFTTTTLAPGAHTIVVAALSGIFSTLDGFAVLNSARLDDTDPAIGYTGFTHFGPPRGLGDYGDDIHYATANGSTATFTFGGTGVQVFGEQYTDQGNIGVSIDGGAQFVVNTVSSDGQRHTNTPVFTTAGLPFGAHTVTVTKLSGIFSTLDGFQVLTTNRLDDTDPAIGYAGFTQGGPPRGLGDYGDDIHYATVNGSTATFTFGGTGVQVFGEQYTDQGNIGISIDGGPQSIVSTVPADGQRHSNVPVFTSTSLSNGTHTVVVTKLSGIFTTLDGFNVVS
;
A
#
# COMPACT_ATOMS: atom_id res chain seq x y z
N MET A 1 23.21 64.45 16.88
CA MET A 1 22.93 65.86 17.25
C MET A 1 21.92 66.41 16.26
N ALA A 2 20.76 67.00 16.54
CA ALA A 2 19.85 67.15 17.68
C ALA A 2 18.45 67.41 17.00
N ARG A 3 17.29 66.99 17.50
CA ARG A 3 16.55 67.59 18.63
C ARG A 3 15.31 66.74 18.97
N PHE A 4 15.00 66.64 20.27
CA PHE A 4 13.74 66.16 20.86
C PHE A 4 13.40 67.06 22.07
N ARG A 5 12.11 67.37 22.29
CA ARG A 5 11.41 67.72 23.56
C ARG A 5 9.89 67.62 23.27
N GLY A 6 8.97 67.08 24.08
CA GLY A 6 8.93 66.77 25.51
C GLY A 6 8.22 67.87 26.31
N GLY A 7 7.00 67.63 26.84
CA GLY A 7 6.36 68.54 27.82
C GLY A 7 4.84 68.35 28.07
N THR A 8 4.51 68.12 29.34
CA THR A 8 3.24 67.77 30.04
C THR A 8 2.33 68.96 30.41
N LEU A 9 1.05 68.72 30.76
CA LEU A 9 0.29 69.47 31.81
C LEU A 9 -1.05 68.82 32.24
N LEU A 10 -1.40 69.02 33.53
CA LEU A 10 -2.50 68.43 34.33
C LEU A 10 -3.84 69.22 34.29
N ALA A 11 -4.94 68.44 34.36
CA ALA A 11 -6.30 68.57 34.95
C ALA A 11 -6.94 69.92 35.41
N ALA A 12 -8.23 70.16 35.04
CA ALA A 12 -9.42 69.86 35.89
C ALA A 12 -10.80 70.28 35.27
N ALA A 13 -11.73 69.32 35.28
CA ALA A 13 -13.20 69.34 35.46
C ALA A 13 -14.16 70.22 34.61
N GLY A 14 -15.00 69.53 33.84
CA GLY A 14 -16.36 69.95 33.43
C GLY A 14 -17.24 68.71 33.22
N LEU A 15 -18.34 68.61 33.99
CA LEU A 15 -19.33 67.52 33.95
C LEU A 15 -20.00 67.40 32.57
N LEU A 16 -20.01 66.20 31.99
CA LEU A 16 -20.96 65.80 30.94
C LEU A 16 -21.47 64.40 31.25
N ILE A 17 -22.79 64.29 31.17
CA ILE A 17 -23.63 63.19 31.62
C ILE A 17 -23.25 61.90 30.90
N GLY A 18 -22.80 60.89 31.66
CA GLY A 18 -22.52 59.57 31.14
C GLY A 18 -23.82 58.85 30.78
N SER A 19 -24.05 58.62 29.49
CA SER A 19 -24.89 57.52 29.02
C SER A 19 -24.18 56.21 29.40
N ILE A 20 -24.72 55.50 30.38
CA ILE A 20 -24.35 54.12 30.66
C ILE A 20 -24.78 53.31 29.43
N GLY A 21 -23.86 53.12 28.49
CA GLY A 21 -23.99 52.07 27.49
C GLY A 21 -23.97 50.74 28.23
N LEU A 22 -25.06 49.99 28.15
CA LEU A 22 -25.08 48.59 28.53
C LEU A 22 -23.89 47.90 27.83
N PRO A 23 -23.14 47.01 28.50
CA PRO A 23 -22.14 46.20 27.80
C PRO A 23 -22.84 45.48 26.66
N SER A 24 -22.40 45.73 25.42
CA SER A 24 -22.76 44.88 24.30
C SER A 24 -22.24 43.49 24.65
N THR A 25 -23.15 42.59 25.02
CA THR A 25 -22.86 41.16 25.11
C THR A 25 -22.28 40.76 23.77
N ALA A 26 -21.01 40.36 23.73
CA ALA A 26 -20.45 39.73 22.55
C ALA A 26 -21.31 38.51 22.23
N GLN A 27 -22.07 38.58 21.13
CA GLN A 27 -22.89 37.47 20.67
C GLN A 27 -21.91 36.39 20.21
N ALA A 28 -22.01 35.18 20.77
CA ALA A 28 -21.22 34.04 20.29
C ALA A 28 -21.46 33.86 18.79
N ALA A 29 -20.42 33.55 18.03
CA ALA A 29 -20.54 33.24 16.61
C ALA A 29 -21.57 32.10 16.44
N ALA A 30 -22.37 32.17 15.38
CA ALA A 30 -23.31 31.09 15.07
C ALA A 30 -22.53 29.80 14.81
N SER A 31 -23.07 28.65 15.21
CA SER A 31 -22.43 27.35 15.00
C SER A 31 -23.44 26.29 14.58
N ALA A 32 -23.05 25.36 13.72
CA ALA A 32 -23.87 24.20 13.34
C ALA A 32 -23.06 22.90 13.36
N THR A 33 -23.74 21.80 13.70
CA THR A 33 -23.21 20.45 13.58
C THR A 33 -24.16 19.60 12.75
N PHE A 34 -23.66 19.02 11.66
CA PHE A 34 -24.38 18.12 10.78
C PHE A 34 -23.87 16.69 10.95
N TYR A 35 -24.75 15.71 10.95
CA TYR A 35 -24.43 14.30 11.16
C TYR A 35 -24.70 13.51 9.89
N THR A 36 -23.78 12.63 9.52
CA THR A 36 -23.93 11.76 8.35
C THR A 36 -23.90 10.27 8.71
N SER A 37 -24.42 9.44 7.81
CA SER A 37 -24.37 7.98 7.88
C SER A 37 -24.37 7.41 6.45
N PRO A 38 -23.76 6.23 6.20
CA PRO A 38 -23.81 5.58 4.89
C PRO A 38 -25.23 5.33 4.36
N SER A 39 -26.19 5.09 5.25
CA SER A 39 -27.61 4.89 4.91
C SER A 39 -28.44 6.18 4.93
N GLY A 40 -27.82 7.32 5.27
CA GLY A 40 -28.48 8.62 5.34
C GLY A 40 -28.93 9.11 3.96
N SER A 41 -30.10 9.74 3.89
CA SER A 41 -30.61 10.33 2.65
C SER A 41 -30.26 11.82 2.54
N ALA A 42 -30.21 12.36 1.33
CA ALA A 42 -29.99 13.80 1.11
C ALA A 42 -31.16 14.67 1.62
N ALA A 43 -32.35 14.10 1.80
CA ALA A 43 -33.54 14.79 2.30
C ALA A 43 -33.65 14.80 3.84
N ALA A 44 -32.78 14.07 4.55
CA ALA A 44 -32.77 14.01 5.99
C ALA A 44 -32.34 15.35 6.62
N SER A 45 -32.70 15.58 7.88
CA SER A 45 -32.42 16.84 8.57
C SER A 45 -30.95 17.02 9.00
N CYS A 46 -30.09 16.03 8.72
CA CYS A 46 -28.68 15.97 9.15
C CYS A 46 -28.50 16.13 10.68
N SER A 47 -29.46 15.66 11.48
CA SER A 47 -29.34 15.65 12.95
C SER A 47 -28.81 14.31 13.45
N GLN A 48 -28.34 14.22 14.69
CA GLN A 48 -27.87 12.95 15.26
C GLN A 48 -28.94 11.85 15.20
N ALA A 49 -30.22 12.19 15.39
CA ALA A 49 -31.33 11.24 15.32
C ALA A 49 -31.79 10.93 13.88
N SER A 50 -31.35 11.72 12.90
CA SER A 50 -31.70 11.56 11.48
C SER A 50 -30.51 12.02 10.62
N PRO A 51 -29.41 11.24 10.61
CA PRO A 51 -28.22 11.58 9.85
C PRO A 51 -28.53 11.56 8.34
N CYS A 52 -27.80 12.36 7.57
CA CYS A 52 -27.97 12.47 6.12
C CYS A 52 -26.79 11.88 5.35
N SER A 53 -26.85 11.89 4.02
CA SER A 53 -25.69 11.55 3.19
C SER A 53 -24.63 12.66 3.24
N LEU A 54 -23.41 12.38 2.77
CA LEU A 54 -22.35 13.41 2.62
C LEU A 54 -22.83 14.60 1.77
N ALA A 55 -23.46 14.32 0.62
CA ALA A 55 -24.03 15.37 -0.24
C ALA A 55 -25.15 16.17 0.46
N GLY A 56 -25.97 15.52 1.28
CA GLY A 56 -26.99 16.17 2.10
C GLY A 56 -26.36 17.15 3.12
N ALA A 57 -25.34 16.70 3.84
CA ALA A 57 -24.62 17.54 4.80
C ALA A 57 -23.93 18.72 4.12
N GLN A 58 -23.31 18.51 2.95
CA GLN A 58 -22.70 19.58 2.16
C GLN A 58 -23.73 20.65 1.78
N ALA A 59 -24.90 20.24 1.28
CA ALA A 59 -25.97 21.17 0.92
C ALA A 59 -26.48 21.97 2.14
N GLN A 60 -26.61 21.34 3.30
CA GLN A 60 -27.01 22.02 4.55
C GLN A 60 -25.92 22.99 5.04
N ALA A 61 -24.64 22.58 4.98
CA ALA A 61 -23.52 23.44 5.33
C ALA A 61 -23.48 24.69 4.44
N ARG A 62 -23.59 24.54 3.12
CA ARG A 62 -23.69 25.66 2.17
C ARG A 62 -24.84 26.62 2.52
N SER A 63 -26.04 26.07 2.77
CA SER A 63 -27.20 26.87 3.12
C SER A 63 -26.99 27.63 4.43
N PHE A 64 -26.41 26.97 5.44
CA PHE A 64 -26.14 27.58 6.74
C PHE A 64 -25.09 28.69 6.66
N LEU A 65 -23.97 28.45 5.95
CA LEU A 65 -22.91 29.44 5.73
C LEU A 65 -23.42 30.66 4.97
N SER A 66 -24.27 30.47 3.97
CA SER A 66 -24.87 31.57 3.21
C SER A 66 -25.75 32.49 4.09
N ALA A 67 -26.39 31.93 5.12
CA ALA A 67 -27.22 32.67 6.06
C ALA A 67 -26.42 33.24 7.24
N ASN A 68 -25.28 32.64 7.58
CA ASN A 68 -24.46 32.99 8.74
C ASN A 68 -22.97 33.09 8.34
N PRO A 69 -22.56 34.16 7.64
CA PRO A 69 -21.15 34.36 7.32
C PRO A 69 -20.29 34.44 8.58
N GLY A 70 -19.18 33.70 8.61
CA GLY A 70 -18.28 33.66 9.77
C GLY A 70 -18.65 32.64 10.85
N ALA A 71 -19.57 31.73 10.57
CA ALA A 71 -20.02 30.71 11.51
C ALA A 71 -19.12 29.47 11.56
N ASP A 72 -19.08 28.81 12.71
CA ASP A 72 -18.41 27.51 12.88
C ASP A 72 -19.30 26.38 12.35
N VAL A 73 -18.78 25.55 11.45
CA VAL A 73 -19.52 24.41 10.91
C VAL A 73 -18.72 23.14 11.11
N SER A 74 -19.33 22.15 11.75
CA SER A 74 -18.79 20.80 11.87
C SER A 74 -19.72 19.79 11.18
N VAL A 75 -19.14 18.89 10.40
CA VAL A 75 -19.81 17.73 9.83
C VAL A 75 -19.20 16.50 10.48
N LEU A 76 -19.97 15.81 11.33
CA LEU A 76 -19.61 14.56 11.95
C LEU A 76 -19.96 13.40 11.02
N VAL A 77 -18.93 12.76 10.49
CA VAL A 77 -19.03 11.63 9.59
C VAL A 77 -19.11 10.35 10.41
N GLY A 78 -20.30 9.73 10.43
CA GLY A 78 -20.55 8.48 11.15
C GLY A 78 -19.80 7.29 10.55
N ASP A 79 -19.82 6.17 11.24
CA ASP A 79 -19.05 4.98 10.86
C ASP A 79 -19.57 4.27 9.59
N GLY A 80 -18.66 3.59 8.90
CA GLY A 80 -18.94 2.73 7.73
C GLY A 80 -18.58 3.31 6.36
N THR A 81 -18.90 2.56 5.31
CA THR A 81 -18.51 2.86 3.92
C THR A 81 -19.56 3.68 3.17
N TYR A 82 -19.22 4.92 2.84
CA TYR A 82 -19.97 5.84 2.00
C TYR A 82 -19.65 5.60 0.52
N ARG A 83 -20.44 4.75 -0.13
CA ARG A 83 -20.28 4.42 -1.55
C ARG A 83 -20.79 5.56 -2.44
N LEU A 84 -19.91 6.12 -3.24
CA LEU A 84 -20.20 7.22 -4.15
C LEU A 84 -20.62 6.69 -5.52
N SER A 85 -21.72 7.22 -6.05
CA SER A 85 -22.04 7.09 -7.49
C SER A 85 -21.32 8.14 -8.35
N SER A 86 -20.79 9.18 -7.71
CA SER A 86 -20.05 10.29 -8.31
C SER A 86 -19.24 11.01 -7.23
N GLY A 87 -18.12 11.62 -7.60
CA GLY A 87 -17.26 12.39 -6.69
C GLY A 87 -17.96 13.54 -5.95
N LEU A 88 -17.42 13.90 -4.79
CA LEU A 88 -17.82 15.07 -4.02
C LEU A 88 -17.11 16.32 -4.56
N ALA A 89 -17.86 17.30 -5.04
CA ALA A 89 -17.32 18.56 -5.55
C ALA A 89 -17.54 19.69 -4.52
N PHE A 90 -16.45 20.28 -4.06
CA PHE A 90 -16.39 21.43 -3.17
C PHE A 90 -15.96 22.66 -3.97
N GLY A 91 -16.76 23.72 -3.88
CA GLY A 91 -16.51 25.01 -4.53
C GLY A 91 -16.56 26.15 -3.52
N ALA A 92 -16.51 27.39 -4.01
CA ALA A 92 -16.39 28.57 -3.14
C ALA A 92 -17.50 28.68 -2.07
N ALA A 93 -18.70 28.15 -2.33
CA ALA A 93 -19.82 28.14 -1.40
C ALA A 93 -19.63 27.22 -0.18
N ASP A 94 -18.64 26.32 -0.22
CA ASP A 94 -18.28 25.42 0.88
C ASP A 94 -17.23 26.04 1.82
N SER A 95 -16.71 27.22 1.48
CA SER A 95 -15.61 27.83 2.22
C SER A 95 -16.04 28.27 3.62
N GLY A 96 -15.15 28.05 4.58
CA GLY A 96 -15.26 28.62 5.92
C GLY A 96 -14.87 30.09 5.93
N SER A 97 -14.38 30.54 7.07
CA SER A 97 -13.76 31.86 7.20
C SER A 97 -12.52 31.79 8.08
N ALA A 98 -11.70 32.84 8.06
CA ALA A 98 -10.47 32.88 8.84
C ALA A 98 -10.74 32.64 10.34
N GLY A 99 -10.18 31.55 10.87
CA GLY A 99 -10.38 31.13 12.27
C GLY A 99 -11.63 30.29 12.54
N HIS A 100 -12.49 30.10 11.54
CA HIS A 100 -13.74 29.34 11.59
C HIS A 100 -13.86 28.42 10.36
N PRO A 101 -13.03 27.36 10.27
CA PRO A 101 -13.05 26.45 9.13
C PRO A 101 -14.32 25.58 9.14
N VAL A 102 -14.70 25.07 7.97
CA VAL A 102 -15.69 23.99 7.87
C VAL A 102 -14.98 22.67 8.10
N VAL A 103 -15.31 21.99 9.20
CA VAL A 103 -14.61 20.77 9.64
C VAL A 103 -15.43 19.53 9.33
N TRP A 104 -14.98 18.73 8.38
CA TRP A 104 -15.46 17.37 8.09
C TRP A 104 -14.60 16.39 8.87
N GLN A 105 -15.16 15.80 9.93
CA GLN A 105 -14.40 14.95 10.82
C GLN A 105 -15.12 13.63 11.05
N ALA A 106 -14.36 12.54 11.20
CA ALA A 106 -14.88 11.32 11.77
C ALA A 106 -15.58 11.61 13.11
N ALA A 107 -16.75 11.01 13.30
CA ALA A 107 -17.39 11.00 14.61
C ALA A 107 -16.47 10.26 15.61
N PRO A 108 -16.52 10.58 16.92
CA PRO A 108 -15.68 9.91 17.90
C PRO A 108 -15.79 8.38 17.83
N GLY A 109 -14.66 7.70 17.61
CA GLY A 109 -14.58 6.24 17.47
C GLY A 109 -15.06 5.66 16.13
N ALA A 110 -15.46 6.50 15.17
CA ALA A 110 -15.84 6.08 13.83
C ALA A 110 -14.63 6.01 12.89
N HIS A 111 -14.70 5.12 11.89
CA HIS A 111 -13.70 4.94 10.85
C HIS A 111 -14.35 5.05 9.46
N PRO A 112 -14.85 6.24 9.08
CA PRO A 112 -15.59 6.42 7.84
C PRO A 112 -14.70 6.23 6.60
N ALA A 113 -15.19 5.44 5.64
CA ALA A 113 -14.55 5.26 4.35
C ALA A 113 -15.41 5.86 3.22
N VAL A 114 -14.87 6.84 2.50
CA VAL A 114 -15.45 7.39 1.27
C VAL A 114 -14.93 6.56 0.10
N SER A 115 -15.80 5.71 -0.45
CA SER A 115 -15.41 4.73 -1.46
C SER A 115 -16.04 5.02 -2.82
N GLY A 116 -15.23 4.93 -3.88
CA GLY A 116 -15.66 4.93 -5.28
C GLY A 116 -16.02 3.55 -5.82
N GLY A 117 -16.01 2.54 -4.94
CA GLY A 117 -16.16 1.13 -5.23
C GLY A 117 -17.61 0.66 -5.34
N TYR A 118 -17.78 -0.33 -6.19
CA TYR A 118 -18.94 -1.19 -6.25
C TYR A 118 -18.58 -2.58 -5.73
N GLN A 119 -19.23 -3.00 -4.65
CA GLN A 119 -19.07 -4.33 -4.08
C GLN A 119 -19.72 -5.37 -4.99
N VAL A 120 -18.92 -6.25 -5.57
CA VAL A 120 -19.39 -7.28 -6.50
C VAL A 120 -19.87 -8.50 -5.72
N THR A 121 -21.15 -8.80 -5.87
CA THR A 121 -21.80 -9.98 -5.27
C THR A 121 -22.45 -10.85 -6.34
N GLY A 122 -23.02 -12.00 -5.96
CA GLY A 122 -23.74 -12.86 -6.90
C GLY A 122 -22.84 -13.67 -7.84
N TRP A 123 -21.65 -14.04 -7.38
CA TRP A 123 -20.70 -14.86 -8.13
C TRP A 123 -21.26 -16.24 -8.45
N THR A 124 -21.09 -16.65 -9.71
CA THR A 124 -21.54 -17.94 -10.23
C THR A 124 -20.41 -18.66 -10.97
N PRO A 125 -20.26 -19.99 -10.80
CA PRO A 125 -19.26 -20.75 -11.55
C PRO A 125 -19.55 -20.77 -13.05
N VAL A 126 -18.51 -20.57 -13.86
CA VAL A 126 -18.57 -20.70 -15.31
C VAL A 126 -18.35 -22.16 -15.69
N GLY A 127 -19.46 -22.88 -15.94
CA GLY A 127 -19.54 -24.18 -16.60
C GLY A 127 -18.35 -25.14 -16.44
N GLY A 128 -18.30 -25.90 -15.35
CA GLY A 128 -17.34 -27.01 -15.16
C GLY A 128 -15.87 -26.58 -14.99
N THR A 129 -15.60 -25.29 -14.84
CA THR A 129 -14.27 -24.72 -14.55
C THR A 129 -14.25 -24.09 -13.17
N SER A 130 -13.07 -23.73 -12.67
CA SER A 130 -12.90 -22.93 -11.45
C SER A 130 -13.09 -21.43 -11.66
N LEU A 131 -13.45 -21.01 -12.88
CA LEU A 131 -13.70 -19.60 -13.21
C LEU A 131 -15.04 -19.16 -12.62
N MET A 132 -15.04 -17.97 -12.02
CA MET A 132 -16.23 -17.36 -11.43
C MET A 132 -16.62 -16.14 -12.24
N SER A 133 -17.91 -15.87 -12.31
CA SER A 133 -18.44 -14.67 -12.97
C SER A 133 -19.56 -14.01 -12.18
N ALA A 134 -19.60 -12.69 -12.20
CA ALA A 134 -20.64 -11.88 -11.59
C ALA A 134 -21.04 -10.74 -12.53
N ALA A 135 -22.29 -10.30 -12.43
CA ALA A 135 -22.75 -9.11 -13.14
C ALA A 135 -22.24 -7.85 -12.44
N VAL A 136 -21.85 -6.84 -13.22
CA VAL A 136 -21.50 -5.50 -12.72
C VAL A 136 -22.43 -4.45 -13.34
N PRO A 137 -22.55 -3.25 -12.75
CA PRO A 137 -23.32 -2.16 -13.32
C PRO A 137 -22.98 -1.90 -14.80
N ALA A 138 -24.00 -1.59 -15.60
CA ALA A 138 -23.80 -1.31 -17.02
C ALA A 138 -22.90 -0.08 -17.23
N GLY A 139 -21.90 -0.21 -18.09
CA GLY A 139 -20.94 0.86 -18.35
C GLY A 139 -19.81 0.97 -17.33
N THR A 140 -19.64 -0.03 -16.44
CA THR A 140 -18.45 -0.15 -15.59
C THR A 140 -17.18 -0.07 -16.43
N GLN A 141 -16.26 0.80 -16.04
CA GLN A 141 -14.92 0.91 -16.60
C GLN A 141 -13.94 1.00 -15.43
N THR A 142 -12.99 0.09 -15.39
CA THR A 142 -11.98 0.02 -14.33
C THR A 142 -10.69 -0.54 -14.90
N ARG A 143 -9.58 -0.21 -14.25
CA ARG A 143 -8.28 -0.85 -14.44
C ARG A 143 -7.83 -1.69 -13.25
N GLN A 144 -8.50 -1.55 -12.10
CA GLN A 144 -8.17 -2.24 -10.86
C GLN A 144 -9.32 -3.14 -10.40
N LEU A 145 -8.98 -4.14 -9.58
CA LEU A 145 -9.94 -4.95 -8.82
C LEU A 145 -9.33 -5.24 -7.45
N TYR A 146 -10.00 -4.79 -6.39
CA TYR A 146 -9.52 -5.04 -5.04
C TYR A 146 -10.22 -6.26 -4.45
N ILE A 147 -9.45 -7.20 -3.92
CA ILE A 147 -9.96 -8.34 -3.16
C ILE A 147 -9.38 -8.29 -1.75
N ASN A 148 -10.25 -8.11 -0.76
CA ASN A 148 -9.88 -7.91 0.65
C ASN A 148 -8.87 -6.75 0.84
N GLY A 149 -9.04 -5.65 0.09
CA GLY A 149 -8.14 -4.49 0.14
C GLY A 149 -6.77 -4.71 -0.51
N VAL A 150 -6.65 -5.67 -1.42
CA VAL A 150 -5.42 -5.92 -2.20
C VAL A 150 -5.75 -5.84 -3.67
N ASP A 151 -5.00 -5.05 -4.43
CA ASP A 151 -5.16 -5.00 -5.89
C ASP A 151 -4.75 -6.33 -6.53
N ILE A 152 -5.58 -6.80 -7.44
CA ILE A 152 -5.42 -8.07 -8.12
C ILE A 152 -5.14 -7.82 -9.59
N PRO A 153 -4.12 -8.48 -10.17
CA PRO A 153 -3.77 -8.25 -11.56
C PRO A 153 -4.90 -8.61 -12.54
N VAL A 154 -5.08 -7.77 -13.55
CA VAL A 154 -5.91 -8.09 -14.72
C VAL A 154 -5.32 -9.30 -15.47
N ALA A 155 -6.14 -9.99 -16.26
CA ALA A 155 -5.71 -11.11 -17.11
C ALA A 155 -4.53 -10.70 -17.97
N GLN A 156 -3.40 -11.38 -17.80
CA GLN A 156 -2.13 -10.94 -18.36
C GLN A 156 -1.19 -12.11 -18.69
N ALA A 157 -0.34 -11.92 -19.70
CA ALA A 157 0.69 -12.87 -20.10
C ALA A 157 1.89 -12.16 -20.72
N SER A 158 3.09 -12.72 -20.57
CA SER A 158 4.26 -12.25 -21.33
C SER A 158 4.25 -12.83 -22.74
N PRO A 159 4.78 -12.13 -23.77
CA PRO A 159 4.93 -12.72 -25.09
C PRO A 159 5.72 -14.04 -25.05
N GLY A 160 6.74 -14.11 -24.20
CA GLY A 160 7.55 -15.32 -24.01
C GLY A 160 6.77 -16.53 -23.50
N SER A 161 5.86 -16.36 -22.52
CA SER A 161 5.05 -17.47 -21.99
C SER A 161 4.04 -17.99 -23.02
N LEU A 162 3.63 -17.14 -23.96
CA LEU A 162 2.78 -17.52 -25.09
C LEU A 162 3.56 -18.12 -26.27
N GLY A 163 4.89 -18.11 -26.22
CA GLY A 163 5.75 -18.48 -27.35
C GLY A 163 5.65 -17.50 -28.53
N TRP A 164 5.29 -16.25 -28.27
CA TRP A 164 5.05 -15.22 -29.27
C TRP A 164 6.32 -14.41 -29.55
N THR A 165 6.56 -14.10 -30.82
CA THR A 165 7.64 -13.20 -31.24
C THR A 165 7.04 -11.89 -31.79
N LEU A 166 7.17 -10.81 -31.01
CA LEU A 166 6.64 -9.48 -31.31
C LEU A 166 7.76 -8.43 -31.33
N SER A 167 8.69 -8.54 -32.27
CA SER A 167 9.85 -7.62 -32.34
C SER A 167 9.78 -6.67 -33.54
N SER A 168 9.32 -7.14 -34.70
CA SER A 168 9.30 -6.32 -35.92
C SER A 168 8.09 -5.38 -35.95
N TRP A 169 8.33 -4.07 -36.02
CA TRP A 169 7.27 -3.06 -36.05
C TRP A 169 7.58 -1.87 -36.98
N ASP A 170 6.54 -1.12 -37.35
CA ASP A 170 6.59 0.12 -38.13
C ASP A 170 5.73 1.23 -37.49
N ALA A 171 5.51 2.34 -38.20
CA ALA A 171 4.73 3.48 -37.71
C ALA A 171 3.25 3.18 -37.36
N THR A 172 2.73 2.00 -37.71
CA THR A 172 1.35 1.59 -37.46
C THR A 172 1.21 0.46 -36.44
N GLY A 173 2.28 -0.28 -36.15
CA GLY A 173 2.29 -1.37 -35.19
C GLY A 173 3.21 -2.53 -35.60
N PHE A 174 2.89 -3.75 -35.18
CA PHE A 174 3.74 -4.94 -35.38
C PHE A 174 3.43 -5.68 -36.68
N GLN A 175 4.51 -6.08 -37.37
CA GLN A 175 4.49 -6.97 -38.53
C GLN A 175 4.99 -8.36 -38.13
N VAL A 176 4.06 -9.30 -38.01
CA VAL A 176 4.32 -10.64 -37.47
C VAL A 176 4.50 -11.63 -38.61
N SER A 177 5.76 -12.04 -38.83
CA SER A 177 6.14 -13.00 -39.86
C SER A 177 6.27 -14.44 -39.35
N ASP A 178 6.36 -14.64 -38.04
CA ASP A 178 6.33 -15.96 -37.43
C ASP A 178 4.91 -16.54 -37.52
N ALA A 179 4.78 -17.68 -38.20
CA ALA A 179 3.47 -18.27 -38.50
C ALA A 179 2.73 -18.75 -37.25
N ASN A 180 3.46 -19.19 -36.20
CA ASN A 180 2.82 -19.63 -34.96
C ASN A 180 2.19 -18.44 -34.23
N THR A 181 2.96 -17.37 -34.04
CA THR A 181 2.49 -16.12 -33.43
C THR A 181 1.36 -15.51 -34.24
N ALA A 182 1.51 -15.43 -35.57
CA ALA A 182 0.49 -14.88 -36.46
C ALA A 182 -0.83 -15.64 -36.37
N ASN A 183 -0.80 -16.98 -36.42
CA ASN A 183 -2.01 -17.79 -36.31
C ASN A 183 -2.67 -17.66 -34.93
N ALA A 184 -1.88 -17.59 -33.85
CA ALA A 184 -2.40 -17.40 -32.49
C ALA A 184 -3.10 -16.04 -32.33
N LEU A 185 -2.48 -14.96 -32.81
CA LEU A 185 -3.07 -13.62 -32.81
C LEU A 185 -4.38 -13.55 -33.61
N LEU A 186 -4.40 -14.14 -34.80
CA LEU A 186 -5.62 -14.19 -35.63
C LEU A 186 -6.72 -15.03 -34.98
N SER A 187 -6.35 -16.13 -34.33
CA SER A 187 -7.29 -16.96 -33.56
C SER A 187 -7.89 -16.18 -32.40
N LEU A 188 -7.06 -15.47 -31.61
CA LEU A 188 -7.52 -14.59 -30.54
C LEU A 188 -8.49 -13.54 -31.08
N ALA A 189 -8.09 -12.80 -32.11
CA ALA A 189 -8.90 -11.74 -32.72
C ALA A 189 -10.24 -12.24 -33.27
N SER A 190 -10.28 -13.46 -33.83
CA SER A 190 -11.51 -14.05 -34.36
C SER A 190 -12.56 -14.37 -33.29
N GLY A 191 -12.13 -14.52 -32.03
CA GLY A 191 -13.01 -14.76 -30.88
C GLY A 191 -13.47 -13.49 -30.17
N LEU A 192 -13.01 -12.30 -30.61
CA LEU A 192 -13.28 -11.03 -29.95
C LEU A 192 -14.04 -10.08 -30.88
N SER A 193 -14.89 -9.23 -30.30
CA SER A 193 -15.43 -8.07 -31.01
C SER A 193 -14.33 -7.01 -31.25
N ALA A 194 -14.54 -6.11 -32.21
CA ALA A 194 -13.60 -5.00 -32.43
C ALA A 194 -13.44 -4.09 -31.20
N ALA A 195 -14.46 -3.99 -30.34
CA ALA A 195 -14.36 -3.26 -29.09
C ALA A 195 -13.47 -3.98 -28.07
N GLN A 196 -13.59 -5.30 -27.94
CA GLN A 196 -12.74 -6.11 -27.05
C GLN A 196 -11.30 -6.18 -27.53
N VAL A 197 -11.04 -6.22 -28.84
CA VAL A 197 -9.66 -6.10 -29.37
C VAL A 197 -9.04 -4.78 -28.93
N ARG A 198 -9.82 -3.68 -28.89
CA ARG A 198 -9.35 -2.37 -28.44
C ARG A 198 -9.17 -2.23 -26.93
N GLN A 199 -9.53 -3.24 -26.14
CA GLN A 199 -9.25 -3.29 -24.71
C GLN A 199 -7.90 -3.92 -24.40
N ILE A 200 -7.34 -4.70 -25.34
CA ILE A 200 -6.03 -5.34 -25.17
C ILE A 200 -4.95 -4.27 -25.09
N GLN A 201 -4.08 -4.39 -24.09
CA GLN A 201 -2.99 -3.45 -23.82
C GLN A 201 -1.63 -4.13 -23.93
N PHE A 202 -0.69 -3.43 -24.56
CA PHE A 202 0.71 -3.84 -24.67
C PHE A 202 1.53 -2.90 -23.79
N ASN A 203 2.36 -3.47 -22.91
CA ASN A 203 3.13 -2.75 -21.91
C ASN A 203 4.64 -2.86 -22.16
N TRP A 204 5.35 -1.79 -21.83
CA TRP A 204 6.81 -1.68 -21.81
C TRP A 204 7.23 -1.01 -20.50
N SER A 205 7.64 -1.81 -19.52
CA SER A 205 8.19 -1.30 -18.25
C SER A 205 9.25 -2.27 -17.72
N PRO A 206 10.50 -1.81 -17.50
CA PRO A 206 11.06 -0.55 -18.03
C PRO A 206 11.08 -0.54 -19.57
N MET A 207 11.08 0.66 -20.16
CA MET A 207 10.96 0.85 -21.61
C MET A 207 12.33 1.04 -22.29
N ALA A 208 12.95 -0.02 -22.83
CA ALA A 208 14.26 0.11 -23.48
C ALA A 208 14.26 1.07 -24.69
N PRO A 209 15.24 2.00 -24.81
CA PRO A 209 16.42 2.19 -23.96
C PRO A 209 16.23 3.22 -22.83
N MET A 210 15.01 3.73 -22.61
CA MET A 210 14.66 4.60 -21.49
C MET A 210 14.36 3.76 -20.24
N ASP A 211 15.41 3.37 -19.54
CA ASP A 211 15.29 2.48 -18.40
C ASP A 211 14.62 3.11 -17.17
N TRP A 212 14.18 4.38 -17.25
CA TRP A 212 13.38 5.17 -16.28
C TRP A 212 11.91 5.38 -16.69
N ALA A 213 11.50 4.90 -17.87
CA ALA A 213 10.16 5.13 -18.42
C ALA A 213 9.28 3.86 -18.51
N ALA A 214 7.97 4.04 -18.42
CA ALA A 214 6.95 3.05 -18.75
C ALA A 214 6.07 3.53 -19.92
N ALA A 215 5.56 2.58 -20.69
CA ALA A 215 4.53 2.83 -21.67
C ALA A 215 3.50 1.69 -21.73
N GLU A 216 2.27 2.05 -22.02
CA GLU A 216 1.14 1.16 -22.21
C GLU A 216 0.29 1.69 -23.37
N CYS A 217 0.17 0.89 -24.44
CA CYS A 217 -0.62 1.24 -25.60
C CYS A 217 -1.71 0.21 -25.89
N PRO A 218 -2.97 0.64 -26.07
CA PRO A 218 -4.01 -0.24 -26.56
C PRO A 218 -3.76 -0.72 -28.00
N VAL A 219 -4.25 -1.91 -28.32
CA VAL A 219 -4.32 -2.44 -29.69
C VAL A 219 -5.49 -1.75 -30.43
N ASP A 220 -5.33 -1.40 -31.70
CA ASP A 220 -6.43 -0.93 -32.55
C ASP A 220 -7.13 -2.10 -33.25
N SER A 221 -6.34 -2.96 -33.90
CA SER A 221 -6.85 -4.11 -34.65
C SER A 221 -5.77 -5.17 -34.90
N ILE A 222 -6.23 -6.41 -35.07
CA ILE A 222 -5.37 -7.55 -35.42
C ILE A 222 -5.95 -8.16 -36.70
N VAL A 223 -5.16 -8.18 -37.77
CA VAL A 223 -5.61 -8.62 -39.11
C VAL A 223 -4.58 -9.50 -39.80
N ALA A 224 -5.01 -10.26 -40.80
CA ALA A 224 -4.09 -11.04 -41.63
C ALA A 224 -3.11 -10.11 -42.36
N GLY A 225 -1.83 -10.50 -42.40
CA GLY A 225 -0.78 -9.75 -43.07
C GLY A 225 -0.81 -9.92 -44.59
N ALA A 226 0.08 -9.23 -45.28
CA ALA A 226 0.13 -9.22 -46.75
C ALA A 226 0.51 -10.58 -47.37
N SER A 227 1.13 -11.47 -46.59
CA SER A 227 1.51 -12.83 -47.02
C SER A 227 0.77 -13.89 -46.21
N ALA A 228 0.53 -15.06 -46.81
CA ALA A 228 -0.07 -16.18 -46.09
C ALA A 228 0.81 -16.59 -44.90
N GLY A 229 0.18 -16.83 -43.74
CA GLY A 229 0.88 -17.16 -42.50
C GLY A 229 1.50 -15.96 -41.77
N THR A 230 1.10 -14.74 -42.10
CA THR A 230 1.54 -13.51 -41.41
C THR A 230 0.35 -12.75 -40.80
N ALA A 231 0.61 -11.92 -39.80
CA ALA A 231 -0.39 -11.05 -39.17
C ALA A 231 0.16 -9.62 -39.00
N THR A 232 -0.75 -8.66 -38.92
CA THR A 232 -0.45 -7.27 -38.57
C THR A 232 -1.26 -6.89 -37.34
N VAL A 233 -0.57 -6.45 -36.28
CA VAL A 233 -1.18 -5.84 -35.10
C VAL A 233 -1.04 -4.34 -35.25
N ARG A 234 -2.15 -3.64 -35.47
CA ARG A 234 -2.19 -2.17 -35.49
C ARG A 234 -2.35 -1.69 -34.06
N MET A 235 -1.52 -0.75 -33.64
CA MET A 235 -1.57 -0.13 -32.32
C MET A 235 -2.40 1.15 -32.37
N ALA A 236 -3.07 1.48 -31.26
CA ALA A 236 -3.89 2.68 -31.16
C ALA A 236 -3.06 3.96 -31.28
N GLN A 237 -3.65 4.99 -31.91
CA GLN A 237 -3.06 6.31 -32.10
C GLN A 237 -3.82 7.33 -31.24
N PRO A 238 -3.14 8.32 -30.62
CA PRO A 238 -1.74 8.69 -30.82
C PRO A 238 -0.71 7.91 -29.97
N CYS A 239 -1.13 6.97 -29.10
CA CYS A 239 -0.22 6.25 -28.19
C CYS A 239 1.02 5.69 -28.90
N TRP A 240 0.82 4.92 -29.96
CA TRP A 240 1.92 4.27 -30.67
C TRP A 240 2.89 5.26 -31.31
N ASN A 241 2.39 6.35 -31.89
CA ASN A 241 3.25 7.41 -32.40
C ASN A 241 4.00 8.14 -31.29
N ASN A 242 3.37 8.35 -30.12
CA ASN A 242 4.03 8.95 -28.96
C ASN A 242 5.12 8.04 -28.39
N LEU A 243 4.96 6.72 -28.49
CA LEU A 243 5.94 5.73 -28.05
C LEU A 243 7.10 5.56 -29.04
N THR A 244 6.82 5.40 -30.33
CA THR A 244 7.83 5.06 -31.35
C THR A 244 8.50 6.27 -32.01
N ASN A 245 7.90 7.45 -31.89
CA ASN A 245 8.40 8.68 -32.49
C ASN A 245 8.56 9.82 -31.45
N LYS A 246 8.65 9.48 -30.17
CA LYS A 246 8.78 10.40 -29.02
C LYS A 246 9.85 11.49 -29.24
N SER A 247 11.01 11.14 -29.78
CA SER A 247 12.11 12.05 -30.11
C SER A 247 11.71 13.20 -31.05
N ALA A 248 10.91 12.91 -32.08
CA ALA A 248 10.47 13.92 -33.02
C ALA A 248 9.19 14.62 -32.54
N THR A 249 8.33 13.90 -31.82
CA THR A 249 7.01 14.39 -31.38
C THR A 249 7.06 15.20 -30.10
N VAL A 250 8.03 14.93 -29.22
CA VAL A 250 8.19 15.57 -27.90
C VAL A 250 9.47 16.41 -27.85
N TYR A 251 10.57 15.98 -28.46
CA TYR A 251 11.88 16.67 -28.30
C TYR A 251 12.35 17.43 -29.55
N GLY A 252 11.61 17.39 -30.68
CA GLY A 252 11.95 18.12 -31.90
C GLY A 252 13.25 17.70 -32.61
N HIS A 253 13.88 16.58 -32.21
CA HIS A 253 15.11 16.09 -32.82
C HIS A 253 14.81 15.23 -34.06
N ASN A 254 14.94 15.81 -35.26
CA ASN A 254 14.91 15.09 -36.54
C ASN A 254 16.33 14.91 -37.10
N ASN A 255 17.13 14.02 -36.51
CA ASN A 255 18.36 13.57 -37.18
C ASN A 255 17.98 12.49 -38.19
N GLY A 256 17.69 12.90 -39.42
CA GLY A 256 17.20 12.08 -40.54
C GLY A 256 18.17 10.99 -41.05
N ALA A 257 18.86 10.28 -40.16
CA ALA A 257 19.71 9.13 -40.49
C ALA A 257 19.69 8.00 -39.46
N ASP A 258 19.33 8.22 -38.18
CA ASP A 258 19.33 7.16 -37.16
C ASP A 258 18.08 7.23 -36.27
N ASN A 259 17.20 6.24 -36.40
CA ASN A 259 16.01 6.00 -35.54
C ASN A 259 16.40 5.58 -34.09
N VAL A 260 17.61 5.93 -33.65
CA VAL A 260 18.24 5.53 -32.38
C VAL A 260 18.41 6.77 -31.49
N SER A 261 17.34 7.55 -31.34
CA SER A 261 17.26 8.53 -30.26
C SER A 261 17.03 7.78 -28.95
N PRO A 262 17.69 8.12 -27.83
CA PRO A 262 17.53 7.42 -26.56
C PRO A 262 16.09 7.48 -26.00
N TYR A 263 15.21 8.29 -26.60
CA TYR A 263 13.85 8.52 -26.12
C TYR A 263 12.76 7.75 -26.87
N ASN A 264 13.09 7.09 -27.98
CA ASN A 264 12.15 6.26 -28.73
C ASN A 264 12.22 4.81 -28.25
N LEU A 265 11.11 4.08 -28.37
CA LEU A 265 11.17 2.62 -28.29
C LEU A 265 12.24 2.09 -29.27
N ALA A 266 13.19 1.31 -28.76
CA ALA A 266 14.28 0.79 -29.59
C ALA A 266 13.75 -0.12 -30.72
N PRO A 267 14.29 -0.04 -31.95
CA PRO A 267 13.91 -0.94 -33.04
C PRO A 267 14.06 -2.42 -32.64
N ASN A 268 13.14 -3.26 -33.10
CA ASN A 268 13.09 -4.69 -32.77
C ASN A 268 12.76 -5.04 -31.31
N THR A 269 12.30 -4.07 -30.52
CA THR A 269 11.87 -4.28 -29.12
C THR A 269 10.37 -4.56 -29.06
N GLY A 270 10.00 -5.66 -28.41
CA GLY A 270 8.61 -6.05 -28.15
C GLY A 270 8.11 -5.59 -26.77
N PRO A 271 6.80 -5.74 -26.50
CA PRO A 271 6.25 -5.48 -25.16
C PRO A 271 6.79 -6.50 -24.14
N THR A 272 6.87 -6.08 -22.87
CA THR A 272 7.21 -6.96 -21.74
C THR A 272 5.99 -7.74 -21.25
N LEU A 273 4.80 -7.15 -21.35
CA LEU A 273 3.55 -7.71 -20.85
C LEU A 273 2.38 -7.40 -21.79
N LEU A 274 1.45 -8.34 -21.92
CA LEU A 274 0.20 -8.22 -22.66
C LEU A 274 -0.97 -8.40 -21.69
N GLU A 275 -1.95 -7.52 -21.74
CA GLU A 275 -3.04 -7.48 -20.76
C GLU A 275 -4.43 -7.40 -21.37
N ASN A 276 -5.41 -7.70 -20.52
CA ASN A 276 -6.83 -7.44 -20.74
C ASN A 276 -7.46 -8.28 -21.86
N ALA A 277 -7.07 -9.55 -21.93
CA ALA A 277 -7.77 -10.56 -22.72
C ALA A 277 -8.12 -11.77 -21.85
N ARG A 278 -9.39 -12.20 -21.89
CA ARG A 278 -9.88 -13.38 -21.14
C ARG A 278 -9.07 -14.66 -21.41
N ALA A 279 -8.48 -14.77 -22.60
CA ALA A 279 -7.66 -15.93 -22.99
C ALA A 279 -6.36 -16.07 -22.17
N TRP A 280 -5.93 -15.02 -21.47
CA TRP A 280 -4.72 -14.98 -20.65
C TRP A 280 -5.02 -15.05 -19.15
N LEU A 281 -6.26 -15.40 -18.78
CA LEU A 281 -6.70 -15.42 -17.40
C LEU A 281 -6.11 -16.64 -16.64
N HIS A 282 -5.42 -16.37 -15.53
CA HIS A 282 -4.84 -17.36 -14.63
C HIS A 282 -5.39 -17.23 -13.20
N PRO A 283 -5.19 -18.23 -12.31
CA PRO A 283 -5.59 -18.11 -10.89
C PRO A 283 -5.02 -16.86 -10.23
N GLY A 284 -5.87 -16.15 -9.49
CA GLY A 284 -5.54 -14.85 -8.90
C GLY A 284 -5.61 -13.69 -9.88
N GLN A 285 -6.32 -13.82 -11.01
CA GLN A 285 -6.50 -12.72 -11.98
C GLN A 285 -7.97 -12.54 -12.35
N TRP A 286 -8.29 -11.37 -12.91
CA TRP A 286 -9.64 -11.01 -13.34
C TRP A 286 -9.71 -10.48 -14.78
N TYR A 287 -10.91 -10.45 -15.35
CA TYR A 287 -11.19 -9.86 -16.65
C TYR A 287 -12.60 -9.27 -16.67
N LEU A 288 -12.75 -8.02 -17.12
CA LEU A 288 -14.06 -7.37 -17.27
C LEU A 288 -14.51 -7.37 -18.73
N ASP A 289 -15.59 -8.09 -19.01
CA ASP A 289 -16.25 -8.04 -20.31
C ASP A 289 -17.29 -6.92 -20.36
N ASN A 290 -16.88 -5.76 -20.87
CA ASN A 290 -17.74 -4.58 -21.02
C ASN A 290 -18.91 -4.81 -21.98
N SER A 291 -18.84 -5.79 -22.89
CA SER A 291 -19.93 -6.08 -23.82
C SER A 291 -21.12 -6.76 -23.15
N SER A 292 -20.83 -7.55 -22.11
CA SER A 292 -21.82 -8.31 -21.34
C SER A 292 -22.00 -7.78 -19.91
N ASN A 293 -21.28 -6.72 -19.52
CA ASN A 293 -21.21 -6.19 -18.15
C ASN A 293 -20.96 -7.31 -17.12
N THR A 294 -20.01 -8.20 -17.44
CA THR A 294 -19.69 -9.38 -16.62
C THR A 294 -18.23 -9.32 -16.20
N LEU A 295 -18.01 -9.34 -14.88
CA LEU A 295 -16.69 -9.53 -14.30
C LEU A 295 -16.40 -11.01 -14.17
N TYR A 296 -15.24 -11.44 -14.65
CA TYR A 296 -14.72 -12.78 -14.48
C TYR A 296 -13.54 -12.72 -13.51
N TYR A 297 -13.51 -13.63 -12.56
CA TYR A 297 -12.39 -13.81 -11.64
C TYR A 297 -12.06 -15.27 -11.52
N GLN A 298 -10.80 -15.62 -11.66
CA GLN A 298 -10.30 -16.97 -11.44
C GLN A 298 -9.69 -16.98 -10.03
N PRO A 299 -10.34 -17.60 -9.02
CA PRO A 299 -9.82 -17.60 -7.66
C PRO A 299 -8.44 -18.26 -7.59
N ALA A 300 -7.55 -17.70 -6.78
CA ALA A 300 -6.30 -18.34 -6.43
C ALA A 300 -6.59 -19.64 -5.65
N PRO A 301 -5.69 -20.65 -5.70
CA PRO A 301 -5.89 -21.89 -4.96
C PRO A 301 -6.19 -21.64 -3.47
N GLY A 302 -7.23 -22.27 -2.95
CA GLY A 302 -7.67 -22.12 -1.56
C GLY A 302 -8.57 -20.92 -1.29
N GLN A 303 -8.72 -19.98 -2.23
CA GLN A 303 -9.68 -18.89 -2.08
C GLN A 303 -11.12 -19.39 -2.25
N GLN A 304 -11.94 -19.10 -1.25
CA GLN A 304 -13.37 -19.35 -1.29
C GLN A 304 -14.08 -18.06 -1.65
N MET A 305 -14.73 -18.02 -2.82
CA MET A 305 -15.39 -16.80 -3.31
C MET A 305 -16.39 -16.20 -2.32
N ALA A 306 -17.07 -17.02 -1.52
CA ALA A 306 -18.04 -16.56 -0.54
C ALA A 306 -17.40 -15.77 0.63
N ALA A 307 -16.09 -15.90 0.83
CA ALA A 307 -15.34 -15.22 1.89
C ALA A 307 -14.54 -14.01 1.39
N LEU A 308 -14.63 -13.70 0.10
CA LEU A 308 -13.90 -12.57 -0.50
C LEU A 308 -14.77 -11.32 -0.50
N ASP A 309 -14.21 -10.21 -0.02
CA ASP A 309 -14.72 -8.88 -0.33
C ASP A 309 -14.13 -8.45 -1.67
N VAL A 310 -14.97 -8.29 -2.70
CA VAL A 310 -14.53 -7.96 -4.05
C VAL A 310 -15.09 -6.60 -4.44
N GLU A 311 -14.22 -5.62 -4.60
CA GLU A 311 -14.57 -4.23 -4.86
C GLU A 311 -14.03 -3.79 -6.22
N VAL A 312 -14.95 -3.34 -7.09
CA VAL A 312 -14.62 -2.76 -8.40
C VAL A 312 -14.71 -1.25 -8.31
N PRO A 313 -13.61 -0.49 -8.48
CA PRO A 313 -13.68 0.96 -8.50
C PRO A 313 -14.37 1.46 -9.78
N GLN A 314 -15.27 2.44 -9.62
CA GLN A 314 -16.04 3.03 -10.74
C GLN A 314 -15.93 4.54 -10.79
N VAL A 315 -15.62 5.18 -9.66
CA VAL A 315 -15.42 6.63 -9.56
C VAL A 315 -13.94 6.94 -9.71
N GLN A 316 -13.63 7.98 -10.51
CA GLN A 316 -12.26 8.46 -10.68
C GLN A 316 -11.87 9.50 -9.63
N SER A 317 -12.59 10.63 -9.56
CA SER A 317 -12.37 11.64 -8.51
C SER A 317 -13.34 11.40 -7.36
N LEU A 318 -12.84 11.03 -6.18
CA LEU A 318 -13.62 10.87 -4.95
C LEU A 318 -13.96 12.24 -4.34
N LEU A 319 -12.98 13.14 -4.33
CA LEU A 319 -13.10 14.48 -3.77
C LEU A 319 -12.34 15.49 -4.65
N SER A 320 -13.06 16.51 -5.10
CA SER A 320 -12.51 17.66 -5.81
C SER A 320 -12.81 18.94 -5.04
N VAL A 321 -11.77 19.61 -4.56
CA VAL A 321 -11.83 20.92 -3.90
C VAL A 321 -11.31 21.97 -4.88
N ALA A 322 -12.23 22.52 -5.68
CA ALA A 322 -11.91 23.31 -6.85
C ALA A 322 -12.57 24.69 -6.80
N GLY A 323 -11.74 25.73 -6.69
CA GLY A 323 -12.14 27.12 -6.80
C GLY A 323 -11.79 27.70 -8.16
N THR A 324 -11.95 29.01 -8.29
CA THR A 324 -11.35 29.79 -9.38
C THR A 324 -10.31 30.73 -8.79
N LEU A 325 -9.37 31.25 -9.59
CA LEU A 325 -8.38 32.22 -9.12
C LEU A 325 -9.04 33.48 -8.53
N ALA A 326 -10.23 33.85 -9.03
CA ALA A 326 -11.01 34.97 -8.54
C ALA A 326 -11.81 34.65 -7.25
N SER A 327 -12.13 33.37 -7.02
CA SER A 327 -12.94 32.91 -5.90
C SER A 327 -12.46 31.53 -5.42
N PRO A 328 -11.29 31.49 -4.74
CA PRO A 328 -10.72 30.23 -4.27
C PRO A 328 -11.61 29.56 -3.22
N VAL A 329 -11.54 28.23 -3.12
CA VAL A 329 -12.12 27.52 -1.97
C VAL A 329 -11.21 27.70 -0.78
N HIS A 330 -11.73 27.95 0.41
CA HIS A 330 -10.85 28.15 1.56
C HIS A 330 -11.40 27.74 2.93
N ASP A 331 -10.47 27.53 3.87
CA ASP A 331 -10.73 27.25 5.29
C ASP A 331 -11.63 26.01 5.47
N ILE A 332 -11.16 24.85 4.98
CA ILE A 332 -11.83 23.54 5.12
C ILE A 332 -10.87 22.56 5.77
N THR A 333 -11.36 21.70 6.64
CA THR A 333 -10.56 20.63 7.25
C THR A 333 -11.26 19.30 7.09
N PHE A 334 -10.57 18.32 6.53
CA PHE A 334 -10.90 16.90 6.59
C PHE A 334 -10.04 16.25 7.67
N THR A 335 -10.62 15.37 8.49
CA THR A 335 -9.84 14.65 9.49
C THR A 335 -10.43 13.30 9.89
N GLY A 336 -9.58 12.27 9.95
CA GLY A 336 -9.97 10.91 10.32
C GLY A 336 -10.77 10.18 9.24
N ILE A 337 -10.71 10.61 7.98
CA ILE A 337 -11.50 10.06 6.87
C ILE A 337 -10.60 9.21 5.97
N ARG A 338 -11.06 8.01 5.61
CA ARG A 338 -10.43 7.17 4.59
C ARG A 338 -11.04 7.44 3.22
N PHE A 339 -10.22 7.68 2.20
CA PHE A 339 -10.58 7.81 0.79
C PHE A 339 -10.06 6.59 0.04
N THR A 340 -10.97 5.78 -0.50
CA THR A 340 -10.58 4.44 -0.98
C THR A 340 -11.30 3.98 -2.24
N THR A 341 -10.75 2.98 -2.92
CA THR A 341 -11.38 2.26 -4.03
C THR A 341 -11.80 3.17 -5.19
N ALA A 342 -10.83 3.79 -5.86
CA ALA A 342 -11.07 4.65 -7.03
C ALA A 342 -10.22 4.20 -8.23
N THR A 343 -10.69 4.48 -9.46
CA THR A 343 -10.00 4.07 -10.70
C THR A 343 -9.40 5.28 -11.40
N TRP A 344 -8.55 5.04 -12.40
CA TRP A 344 -8.20 6.02 -13.42
C TRP A 344 -8.19 5.34 -14.79
N ASN A 345 -9.03 5.80 -15.71
CA ASN A 345 -9.35 5.07 -16.95
C ASN A 345 -8.69 5.66 -18.20
N ASP A 346 -8.01 6.81 -18.13
CA ASP A 346 -7.43 7.45 -19.32
C ASP A 346 -6.43 6.55 -20.07
N PRO A 347 -5.60 5.73 -19.40
CA PRO A 347 -4.71 4.77 -20.08
C PRO A 347 -5.43 3.69 -20.89
N SER A 348 -6.72 3.47 -20.64
CA SER A 348 -7.56 2.58 -21.46
C SER A 348 -8.09 3.24 -22.74
N THR A 349 -7.85 4.53 -22.95
CA THR A 349 -8.23 5.24 -24.18
C THR A 349 -7.13 5.15 -25.24
N PRO A 350 -7.39 5.50 -26.52
CA PRO A 350 -6.36 5.49 -27.57
C PRO A 350 -5.12 6.37 -27.31
N THR A 351 -5.18 7.28 -26.34
CA THR A 351 -4.02 8.04 -25.85
C THR A 351 -3.00 7.13 -25.17
N GLY A 352 -3.47 6.08 -24.47
CA GLY A 352 -2.66 5.18 -23.66
C GLY A 352 -1.93 5.91 -22.53
N PHE A 353 -0.91 5.25 -21.98
CA PHE A 353 0.03 5.84 -21.04
C PHE A 353 1.40 5.81 -21.68
N VAL A 354 1.90 6.95 -22.16
CA VAL A 354 3.27 7.04 -22.68
C VAL A 354 4.01 8.06 -21.85
N GLN A 355 4.75 7.57 -20.86
CA GLN A 355 5.38 8.48 -19.92
C GLN A 355 6.64 9.11 -20.50
N VAL A 356 6.90 10.33 -20.06
CA VAL A 356 8.20 10.98 -20.20
C VAL A 356 9.05 10.63 -18.99
N GLN A 357 8.58 10.97 -17.79
CA GLN A 357 9.26 10.73 -16.50
C GLN A 357 8.28 10.97 -15.35
N ALA A 358 8.49 10.31 -14.21
CA ALA A 358 7.70 10.49 -12.97
C ALA A 358 6.17 10.47 -13.18
N GLY A 359 5.67 9.67 -14.12
CA GLY A 359 4.23 9.55 -14.44
C GLY A 359 3.64 10.58 -15.41
N LEU A 360 4.39 11.60 -15.86
CA LEU A 360 3.88 12.51 -16.88
C LEU A 360 3.67 11.82 -18.21
N MET A 361 2.51 12.04 -18.81
CA MET A 361 2.14 11.45 -20.09
C MET A 361 2.18 12.46 -21.23
N VAL A 362 2.44 11.99 -22.44
CA VAL A 362 2.26 12.75 -23.68
C VAL A 362 0.78 12.69 -24.14
N ASN A 363 0.04 13.80 -24.12
CA ASN A 363 -1.44 13.81 -24.21
C ASN A 363 -2.06 14.50 -25.45
N GLN A 364 -1.36 14.80 -26.55
CA GLN A 364 -2.07 15.27 -27.78
C GLN A 364 -1.45 14.77 -29.09
N PRO A 365 -2.28 14.57 -30.15
CA PRO A 365 -1.78 14.34 -31.50
C PRO A 365 -1.22 15.63 -32.05
N ASN A 366 0.09 15.63 -32.27
CA ASN A 366 0.76 16.65 -33.05
C ASN A 366 0.05 16.85 -34.41
N THR A 367 -0.29 18.09 -34.76
CA THR A 367 -0.96 18.38 -36.04
C THR A 367 -0.03 18.07 -37.21
N VAL A 368 -0.45 17.22 -38.16
CA VAL A 368 0.36 16.94 -39.35
C VAL A 368 -0.01 17.95 -40.44
N SER A 369 0.93 18.82 -40.81
CA SER A 369 0.80 19.74 -41.95
C SER A 369 1.90 19.44 -42.97
N GLY A 370 1.52 19.09 -44.21
CA GLY A 370 2.47 18.84 -45.29
C GLY A 370 3.40 17.62 -45.10
N GLY A 371 3.02 16.65 -44.26
CA GLY A 371 3.87 15.50 -43.92
C GLY A 371 4.87 15.77 -42.79
N VAL A 372 4.84 16.97 -42.18
CA VAL A 372 5.60 17.33 -40.99
C VAL A 372 4.66 17.34 -39.79
N VAL A 373 5.02 16.56 -38.78
CA VAL A 373 4.38 16.55 -37.46
C VAL A 373 4.71 17.89 -36.78
N GLN A 374 3.70 18.70 -36.46
CA GLN A 374 3.81 19.95 -35.68
C GLN A 374 3.34 19.66 -34.26
N PRO A 375 4.25 19.57 -33.28
CA PRO A 375 3.83 19.39 -31.89
C PRO A 375 2.92 20.49 -31.40
N ALA A 376 1.95 20.10 -30.56
CA ALA A 376 1.17 21.06 -29.80
C ALA A 376 2.14 21.82 -28.90
N THR A 377 2.42 23.08 -29.21
CA THR A 377 3.38 23.90 -28.46
C THR A 377 2.87 24.13 -27.04
N GLN A 378 3.52 23.54 -26.04
CA GLN A 378 3.40 24.01 -24.65
C GLN A 378 4.20 25.29 -24.40
N GLY A 379 3.80 26.02 -23.37
CA GLY A 379 4.41 27.24 -22.84
C GLY A 379 5.91 27.17 -22.54
N GLU A 380 6.42 25.97 -22.26
CA GLU A 380 7.84 25.71 -21.98
C GLU A 380 8.77 26.01 -23.20
N CYS A 381 8.21 26.25 -24.39
CA CYS A 381 8.94 26.34 -25.66
C CYS A 381 9.46 27.74 -26.05
N THR A 382 9.13 28.81 -25.34
CA THR A 382 9.57 30.17 -25.72
C THR A 382 11.06 30.44 -25.43
N PHE A 383 11.78 29.46 -24.90
CA PHE A 383 12.86 29.78 -23.96
C PHE A 383 14.17 29.00 -24.15
N ALA A 384 14.44 28.46 -25.35
CA ALA A 384 15.72 27.84 -25.71
C ALA A 384 16.40 28.52 -26.94
N THR A 385 17.71 28.80 -26.85
CA THR A 385 18.59 29.21 -27.98
C THR A 385 19.13 28.04 -28.78
N PRO A 386 19.53 28.22 -30.07
CA PRO A 386 19.87 29.49 -30.74
C PRO A 386 18.77 30.09 -31.63
N THR A 387 17.56 29.54 -31.64
CA THR A 387 16.43 30.14 -32.36
C THR A 387 15.21 30.19 -31.45
N ALA A 388 14.79 31.38 -31.06
CA ALA A 388 13.46 31.58 -30.49
C ALA A 388 12.44 30.97 -31.47
N GLY A 389 11.66 29.98 -31.00
CA GLY A 389 10.69 29.24 -31.82
C GLY A 389 11.21 27.99 -32.54
N SER A 390 12.32 27.36 -32.14
CA SER A 390 12.77 26.07 -32.71
C SER A 390 12.46 24.81 -31.89
N CYS A 391 11.61 24.88 -30.86
CA CYS A 391 11.24 23.70 -30.07
C CYS A 391 9.74 23.46 -30.11
N PRO A 392 9.31 22.27 -30.53
CA PRO A 392 7.93 21.87 -30.39
C PRO A 392 7.86 20.69 -29.40
N TRP A 393 7.46 20.97 -28.15
CA TRP A 393 7.34 20.00 -27.06
C TRP A 393 5.87 19.78 -26.73
N ALA A 394 5.49 18.52 -26.60
CA ALA A 394 4.10 18.06 -26.60
C ALA A 394 3.29 18.53 -25.37
N ALA A 395 1.96 18.55 -25.49
CA ALA A 395 1.06 18.73 -24.35
C ALA A 395 1.21 17.56 -23.35
N PHE A 396 1.85 17.78 -22.21
CA PHE A 396 1.93 16.82 -21.12
C PHE A 396 0.64 16.80 -20.28
N ALA A 397 0.28 15.62 -19.80
CA ALA A 397 -0.79 15.42 -18.83
C ALA A 397 -0.27 14.70 -17.59
N GLN A 398 -0.81 15.11 -16.46
CA GLN A 398 -0.54 14.50 -15.17
C GLN A 398 -1.51 13.33 -14.95
N PRO A 399 -1.12 12.29 -14.21
CA PRO A 399 -2.05 11.29 -13.73
C PRO A 399 -3.23 11.94 -12.98
N LEU A 400 -4.43 11.39 -13.14
CA LEU A 400 -5.59 11.86 -12.40
C LEU A 400 -5.37 11.64 -10.91
N ALA A 401 -5.59 12.67 -10.09
CA ALA A 401 -5.60 12.52 -8.64
C ALA A 401 -7.02 12.19 -8.16
N ASN A 402 -7.17 11.09 -7.41
CA ASN A 402 -8.46 10.65 -6.90
C ASN A 402 -9.00 11.61 -5.82
N VAL A 403 -8.11 12.29 -5.08
CA VAL A 403 -8.42 13.48 -4.26
C VAL A 403 -7.62 14.67 -4.77
N GLN A 404 -8.26 15.81 -5.02
CA GLN A 404 -7.55 16.94 -5.65
C GLN A 404 -7.97 18.34 -5.18
N LEU A 405 -7.02 19.26 -5.21
CA LEU A 405 -7.18 20.67 -4.88
C LEU A 405 -6.76 21.54 -6.07
N THR A 406 -7.54 22.58 -6.36
CA THR A 406 -7.21 23.61 -7.35
C THR A 406 -7.77 24.95 -6.89
N ALA A 407 -6.97 26.02 -6.94
CA ALA A 407 -7.32 27.33 -6.39
C ALA A 407 -7.93 27.20 -4.96
N ALA A 408 -7.25 26.44 -4.10
CA ALA A 408 -7.69 26.13 -2.75
C ALA A 408 -6.73 26.72 -1.71
N ARG A 409 -7.25 27.33 -0.64
CA ARG A 409 -6.43 27.98 0.39
C ARG A 409 -6.78 27.55 1.79
N ASN A 410 -5.79 27.24 2.63
CA ASN A 410 -6.01 26.79 4.00
C ASN A 410 -6.92 25.54 4.08
N VAL A 411 -6.80 24.62 3.13
CA VAL A 411 -7.46 23.32 3.17
C VAL A 411 -6.53 22.32 3.85
N SER A 412 -7.04 21.58 4.82
CA SER A 412 -6.26 20.62 5.60
C SER A 412 -6.83 19.22 5.51
N PHE A 413 -5.94 18.23 5.36
CA PHE A 413 -6.19 16.80 5.51
C PHE A 413 -5.36 16.32 6.70
N LEU A 414 -6.01 15.88 7.77
CA LEU A 414 -5.38 15.61 9.06
C LEU A 414 -5.73 14.21 9.56
N SER A 415 -4.75 13.32 9.66
CA SER A 415 -5.00 11.93 10.08
C SER A 415 -6.01 11.21 9.18
N ASP A 416 -5.92 11.48 7.88
CA ASP A 416 -6.73 10.85 6.84
C ASP A 416 -5.98 9.64 6.25
N GLN A 417 -6.70 8.80 5.51
CA GLN A 417 -6.12 7.64 4.83
C GLN A 417 -6.48 7.69 3.34
N PHE A 418 -5.53 7.33 2.48
CA PHE A 418 -5.68 7.26 1.03
C PHE A 418 -5.16 5.90 0.58
N ASP A 419 -6.05 5.02 0.13
CA ASP A 419 -5.66 3.64 -0.18
C ASP A 419 -6.56 2.97 -1.22
N ASP A 420 -6.03 1.97 -1.92
CA ASP A 420 -6.74 1.30 -3.02
C ASP A 420 -7.18 2.30 -4.11
N LEU A 421 -6.24 3.13 -4.57
CA LEU A 421 -6.51 4.21 -5.53
C LEU A 421 -5.72 3.99 -6.82
N GLY A 422 -6.40 3.74 -7.94
CA GLY A 422 -5.78 3.49 -9.25
C GLY A 422 -5.18 4.73 -9.94
N GLY A 423 -5.36 5.93 -9.39
CA GLY A 423 -4.73 7.17 -9.86
C GLY A 423 -3.66 7.66 -8.87
N THR A 424 -3.39 8.97 -8.89
CA THR A 424 -2.61 9.63 -7.84
C THR A 424 -3.46 9.74 -6.57
N GLY A 425 -2.89 9.50 -5.40
CA GLY A 425 -3.63 9.57 -4.14
C GLY A 425 -4.21 10.97 -3.89
N LEU A 426 -3.33 11.96 -3.72
CA LEU A 426 -3.70 13.37 -3.53
C LEU A 426 -2.94 14.31 -4.46
N GLY A 427 -3.65 15.23 -5.12
CA GLY A 427 -3.06 16.24 -6.02
C GLY A 427 -3.33 17.69 -5.58
N MET A 428 -2.33 18.56 -5.61
CA MET A 428 -2.50 20.02 -5.46
C MET A 428 -2.05 20.73 -6.73
N LYS A 429 -2.91 21.58 -7.28
CA LYS A 429 -2.70 22.24 -8.58
C LYS A 429 -2.59 23.76 -8.45
N TYR A 430 -2.60 24.50 -9.55
CA TYR A 430 -2.41 25.96 -9.57
C TYR A 430 -3.31 26.70 -8.56
N GLY A 431 -2.81 27.83 -8.07
CA GLY A 431 -3.46 28.70 -7.09
C GLY A 431 -3.67 28.08 -5.70
N SER A 432 -3.21 26.85 -5.48
CA SER A 432 -3.33 26.19 -4.17
C SER A 432 -2.32 26.78 -3.19
N SER A 433 -2.80 27.33 -2.08
CA SER A 433 -1.92 28.01 -1.11
C SER A 433 -2.18 27.66 0.36
N ASN A 434 -1.11 27.48 1.14
CA ASN A 434 -1.18 27.20 2.57
C ASN A 434 -2.05 25.98 2.93
N ASN A 435 -2.10 24.97 2.06
CA ASN A 435 -2.80 23.72 2.34
C ASN A 435 -1.90 22.76 3.13
N THR A 436 -2.48 21.88 3.93
CA THR A 436 -1.74 20.96 4.80
C THR A 436 -2.23 19.54 4.60
N VAL A 437 -1.30 18.59 4.42
CA VAL A 437 -1.54 17.15 4.57
C VAL A 437 -0.64 16.68 5.69
N ARG A 438 -1.24 16.26 6.81
CA ARG A 438 -0.47 15.90 8.00
C ARG A 438 -0.99 14.69 8.73
N GLY A 439 -0.07 13.82 9.15
CA GLY A 439 -0.43 12.67 9.98
C GLY A 439 -1.22 11.61 9.23
N SER A 440 -1.15 11.61 7.89
CA SER A 440 -1.99 10.78 7.02
C SER A 440 -1.22 9.57 6.48
N LEU A 441 -1.98 8.56 6.06
CA LEU A 441 -1.46 7.31 5.48
C LEU A 441 -1.80 7.23 3.99
N PHE A 442 -0.83 6.87 3.16
CA PHE A 442 -1.01 6.56 1.74
C PHE A 442 -0.50 5.15 1.47
N THR A 443 -1.36 4.24 1.03
CA THR A 443 -1.00 2.82 0.81
C THR A 443 -1.65 2.26 -0.45
N GLU A 444 -0.92 1.43 -1.20
CA GLU A 444 -1.47 0.75 -2.38
C GLU A 444 -2.09 1.71 -3.42
N ILE A 445 -1.24 2.57 -3.98
CA ILE A 445 -1.64 3.60 -4.95
C ILE A 445 -1.09 3.24 -6.35
N GLY A 446 -1.94 3.27 -7.37
CA GLY A 446 -1.61 2.90 -8.75
C GLY A 446 -0.63 3.88 -9.42
N ALA A 447 -0.75 5.18 -9.15
CA ALA A 447 0.19 6.22 -9.61
C ALA A 447 0.93 6.87 -8.42
N ALA A 448 1.22 8.18 -8.49
CA ALA A 448 1.96 8.86 -7.43
C ALA A 448 1.18 8.93 -6.10
N GLY A 449 1.86 8.87 -4.96
CA GLY A 449 1.20 9.05 -3.66
C GLY A 449 0.64 10.47 -3.52
N VAL A 450 1.53 11.47 -3.67
CA VAL A 450 1.17 12.89 -3.65
C VAL A 450 1.77 13.60 -4.87
N TRP A 451 0.95 14.43 -5.54
CA TRP A 451 1.39 15.26 -6.66
C TRP A 451 1.17 16.74 -6.38
N LEU A 452 2.23 17.53 -6.44
CA LEU A 452 2.22 18.95 -6.13
C LEU A 452 2.65 19.75 -7.37
N GLY A 453 1.78 20.66 -7.80
CA GLY A 453 2.08 21.64 -8.84
C GLY A 453 1.69 21.20 -10.24
N CYS A 454 1.67 22.18 -11.13
CA CYS A 454 1.37 21.99 -12.55
C CYS A 454 2.65 21.75 -13.35
N GLY A 455 2.55 21.00 -14.44
CA GLY A 455 3.60 20.94 -15.48
C GLY A 455 3.40 21.98 -16.59
N SER A 456 2.62 23.03 -16.33
CA SER A 456 2.29 24.09 -17.27
C SER A 456 2.38 25.42 -16.53
N ASP A 457 3.25 26.30 -17.02
CA ASP A 457 3.54 27.66 -16.54
C ASP A 457 4.61 27.78 -15.42
N PRO A 458 5.91 27.93 -15.80
CA PRO A 458 7.00 28.25 -14.87
C PRO A 458 7.08 29.75 -14.51
N ASN A 459 6.30 30.62 -15.18
CA ASN A 459 6.37 32.07 -15.05
C ASN A 459 4.97 32.73 -15.19
N PRO A 460 4.14 32.65 -14.13
CA PRO A 460 2.75 33.09 -14.14
C PRO A 460 2.55 34.60 -14.34
N GLY A 461 3.64 35.38 -14.35
CA GLY A 461 3.66 36.81 -14.64
C GLY A 461 3.85 37.17 -16.11
N SER A 462 4.09 36.20 -17.00
CA SER A 462 4.23 36.41 -18.44
C SER A 462 2.88 36.23 -19.16
N SER A 463 2.65 36.93 -20.28
CA SER A 463 1.44 36.78 -21.08
C SER A 463 1.51 35.61 -22.07
N ASP A 464 2.52 34.76 -21.92
CA ASP A 464 2.99 33.88 -22.99
C ASP A 464 2.26 32.51 -22.97
N ASP A 465 1.65 32.14 -21.84
CA ASP A 465 0.86 30.91 -21.71
C ASP A 465 -0.64 31.16 -21.97
N PRO A 466 -1.23 30.47 -22.97
CA PRO A 466 -2.67 30.57 -23.17
C PRO A 466 -3.39 29.84 -22.03
N ALA A 467 -4.30 30.54 -21.36
CA ALA A 467 -5.17 30.04 -20.29
C ALA A 467 -5.71 28.61 -20.52
N SER A 468 -6.03 28.28 -21.78
CA SER A 468 -6.51 26.95 -22.18
C SER A 468 -5.57 25.80 -21.82
N THR A 469 -4.25 26.01 -21.81
CA THR A 469 -3.26 24.97 -21.51
C THR A 469 -3.21 24.64 -20.02
N VAL A 470 -3.16 25.66 -19.15
CA VAL A 470 -3.19 25.49 -17.70
C VAL A 470 -4.53 24.87 -17.26
N ILE A 471 -5.63 25.33 -17.86
CA ILE A 471 -6.97 24.78 -17.62
C ILE A 471 -7.06 23.31 -18.06
N GLN A 472 -6.53 22.95 -19.22
CA GLN A 472 -6.64 21.59 -19.74
C GLN A 472 -5.81 20.58 -18.95
N ASN A 473 -4.60 20.95 -18.55
CA ASN A 473 -3.64 20.00 -17.96
C ASN A 473 -3.58 20.08 -16.43
N CYS A 474 -4.09 21.17 -15.84
CA CYS A 474 -3.96 21.44 -14.42
C CYS A 474 -5.27 21.89 -13.73
N SER A 475 -6.45 21.74 -14.36
CA SER A 475 -7.74 21.96 -13.69
C SER A 475 -8.49 20.67 -13.40
N ALA A 476 -9.06 20.57 -12.20
CA ALA A 476 -10.03 19.55 -11.83
C ALA A 476 -11.38 19.71 -12.56
N ASP A 477 -11.76 20.97 -12.80
CA ASP A 477 -13.00 21.36 -13.44
C ASP A 477 -12.70 22.42 -14.50
N PRO A 478 -12.37 21.99 -15.74
CA PRO A 478 -12.05 22.89 -16.83
C PRO A 478 -13.17 23.88 -17.17
N THR A 479 -14.42 23.56 -16.82
CA THR A 479 -15.57 24.43 -17.09
C THR A 479 -15.62 25.58 -16.08
N ALA A 480 -15.41 25.29 -14.80
CA ALA A 480 -15.38 26.31 -13.74
C ALA A 480 -14.21 27.28 -13.92
N SER A 481 -13.03 26.77 -14.30
CA SER A 481 -11.82 27.57 -14.49
C SER A 481 -11.72 28.25 -15.87
N ALA A 482 -12.72 28.11 -16.74
CA ALA A 482 -12.69 28.64 -18.12
C ALA A 482 -12.46 30.16 -18.21
N ASN A 483 -12.77 30.91 -17.14
CA ASN A 483 -12.64 32.36 -17.07
C ASN A 483 -11.46 32.83 -16.21
N ASP A 484 -10.63 31.91 -15.71
CA ASP A 484 -9.44 32.29 -14.96
C ASP A 484 -8.49 33.10 -15.86
N GLN A 485 -7.96 34.19 -15.31
CA GLN A 485 -7.05 35.09 -16.01
C GLN A 485 -5.63 34.80 -15.56
N PHE A 486 -4.93 34.01 -16.36
CA PHE A 486 -3.50 33.72 -16.24
C PHE A 486 -2.68 34.91 -16.80
N GLY A 487 -1.51 35.19 -16.23
CA GLY A 487 -0.65 36.33 -16.67
C GLY A 487 -1.08 37.73 -16.22
N ALA A 488 -2.33 37.95 -15.78
CA ALA A 488 -2.86 39.27 -15.40
C ALA A 488 -2.60 39.62 -13.92
N GLY A 489 -1.33 39.68 -13.50
CA GLY A 489 -0.91 40.05 -12.14
C GLY A 489 -0.17 38.96 -11.35
N GLY A 490 0.01 37.77 -11.94
CA GLY A 490 1.14 36.85 -11.73
C GLY A 490 1.40 36.16 -10.39
N VAL A 491 0.68 36.44 -9.30
CA VAL A 491 0.91 35.78 -8.00
C VAL A 491 -0.15 34.77 -7.58
N ASN A 492 -1.39 34.91 -8.05
CA ASN A 492 -2.50 34.08 -7.57
C ASN A 492 -2.53 32.68 -8.18
N GLU A 493 -1.77 32.44 -9.25
CA GLU A 493 -1.61 31.15 -9.90
C GLU A 493 -0.57 30.26 -9.23
N ILE A 494 0.38 30.85 -8.50
CA ILE A 494 1.49 30.14 -7.89
C ILE A 494 0.97 29.21 -6.80
N MET A 495 1.31 27.93 -6.88
CA MET A 495 1.13 27.02 -5.77
C MET A 495 2.15 27.35 -4.67
N THR A 496 1.70 27.78 -3.49
CA THR A 496 2.62 28.34 -2.47
C THR A 496 2.29 28.00 -1.01
N GLY A 497 3.30 27.77 -0.19
CA GLY A 497 3.14 27.61 1.26
C GLY A 497 2.48 26.29 1.69
N ASN A 498 2.40 25.30 0.80
CA ASN A 498 1.76 24.02 1.11
C ASN A 498 2.69 23.14 1.98
N THR A 499 2.10 22.28 2.80
CA THR A 499 2.83 21.46 3.76
C THR A 499 2.43 19.99 3.65
N ILE A 500 3.40 19.10 3.40
CA ILE A 500 3.26 17.63 3.46
C ILE A 500 4.13 17.14 4.61
N ASP A 501 3.52 16.86 5.75
CA ASP A 501 4.25 16.71 7.00
C ASP A 501 3.78 15.53 7.86
N ASN A 502 4.69 14.72 8.43
CA ASN A 502 4.31 13.60 9.32
C ASN A 502 3.41 12.54 8.68
N ASN A 503 3.59 12.23 7.39
CA ASN A 503 2.80 11.20 6.70
C ASN A 503 3.61 9.91 6.51
N VAL A 504 2.91 8.80 6.29
CA VAL A 504 3.50 7.52 5.87
C VAL A 504 2.99 7.22 4.45
N LEU A 505 3.89 7.08 3.50
CA LEU A 505 3.61 6.78 2.10
C LEU A 505 4.27 5.45 1.72
N TYR A 506 3.48 4.42 1.53
CA TYR A 506 3.96 3.08 1.26
C TYR A 506 3.35 2.51 -0.02
N ARG A 507 4.19 1.95 -0.90
CA ARG A 507 3.75 1.29 -2.13
C ARG A 507 2.82 2.15 -3.00
N ALA A 508 3.36 3.27 -3.47
CA ALA A 508 2.77 4.03 -4.57
C ALA A 508 3.43 3.64 -5.91
N GLY A 509 2.73 3.90 -7.00
CA GLY A 509 3.16 3.61 -8.37
C GLY A 509 2.98 2.15 -8.79
N LEU A 510 1.98 1.44 -8.29
CA LEU A 510 1.83 0.00 -8.53
C LEU A 510 1.37 -0.38 -9.95
N ASP A 511 0.60 0.49 -10.60
CA ASP A 511 0.13 0.29 -11.97
C ASP A 511 1.03 1.01 -12.97
N TYR A 512 1.46 2.22 -12.59
CA TYR A 512 2.28 3.11 -13.40
C TYR A 512 3.67 3.19 -12.75
N LEU A 513 4.45 2.13 -12.95
CA LEU A 513 5.69 1.85 -12.21
C LEU A 513 6.76 2.96 -12.29
N GLY A 514 6.67 3.85 -13.28
CA GLY A 514 7.55 5.00 -13.41
C GLY A 514 7.04 6.29 -12.74
N THR A 515 6.03 6.19 -11.86
CA THR A 515 5.59 7.24 -10.93
C THR A 515 6.36 7.12 -9.60
N VAL A 516 6.16 8.06 -8.68
CA VAL A 516 7.00 8.23 -7.48
C VAL A 516 6.15 8.46 -6.23
N GLY A 517 6.76 8.38 -5.04
CA GLY A 517 6.07 8.66 -3.78
C GLY A 517 5.50 10.09 -3.71
N VAL A 518 6.38 11.09 -3.87
CA VAL A 518 6.00 12.51 -3.93
C VAL A 518 6.55 13.18 -5.17
N THR A 519 5.67 13.73 -5.99
CA THR A 519 6.03 14.57 -7.15
C THR A 519 5.89 16.04 -6.79
N LEU A 520 6.97 16.81 -6.91
CA LEU A 520 6.95 18.26 -6.74
C LEU A 520 7.38 18.98 -8.02
N MET A 521 6.43 19.69 -8.62
CA MET A 521 6.64 20.55 -9.79
C MET A 521 6.87 22.01 -9.34
N PHE A 522 6.30 22.98 -10.05
CA PHE A 522 6.47 24.39 -9.75
C PHE A 522 5.76 24.84 -8.46
N THR A 523 6.50 25.46 -7.53
CA THR A 523 5.96 25.92 -6.23
C THR A 523 6.82 26.96 -5.51
N GLN A 524 6.24 27.70 -4.55
CA GLN A 524 7.01 28.50 -3.59
C GLN A 524 6.73 28.08 -2.16
N HIS A 525 7.69 28.20 -1.25
CA HIS A 525 7.49 28.04 0.19
C HIS A 525 6.86 26.69 0.63
N THR A 526 6.89 25.67 -0.24
CA THR A 526 6.35 24.35 0.09
C THR A 526 7.32 23.61 1.00
N THR A 527 6.79 22.96 2.03
CA THR A 527 7.54 22.15 2.99
C THR A 527 7.11 20.69 2.93
N ILE A 528 8.07 19.79 2.76
CA ILE A 528 7.89 18.33 2.81
C ILE A 528 8.78 17.81 3.94
N SER A 529 8.19 17.47 5.08
CA SER A 529 8.96 17.14 6.28
C SER A 529 8.45 15.95 7.08
N HIS A 530 9.35 15.25 7.77
CA HIS A 530 8.96 14.20 8.72
C HIS A 530 8.07 13.10 8.10
N ASN A 531 8.21 12.81 6.80
CA ASN A 531 7.46 11.73 6.17
C ASN A 531 8.31 10.45 6.13
N ASP A 532 7.66 9.29 6.25
CA ASP A 532 8.22 8.00 5.85
C ASP A 532 7.72 7.69 4.43
N ILE A 533 8.64 7.44 3.49
CA ILE A 533 8.32 7.14 2.09
C ILE A 533 9.05 5.86 1.71
N SER A 534 8.31 4.79 1.41
CA SER A 534 8.92 3.49 1.17
C SER A 534 8.20 2.53 0.22
N GLY A 535 8.96 1.56 -0.31
CA GLY A 535 8.43 0.55 -1.23
C GLY A 535 8.09 1.08 -2.62
N MET A 536 8.85 2.07 -3.11
CA MET A 536 8.61 2.70 -4.40
C MET A 536 9.30 1.93 -5.54
N PRO A 537 8.63 1.70 -6.69
CA PRO A 537 9.25 1.06 -7.86
C PRO A 537 10.37 1.92 -8.47
N TYR A 538 10.24 3.25 -8.35
CA TYR A 538 11.14 4.27 -8.88
C TYR A 538 11.62 5.22 -7.77
N ASP A 539 11.55 6.54 -7.94
CA ASP A 539 12.01 7.50 -6.94
C ASP A 539 11.12 7.55 -5.70
N GLY A 540 11.72 7.90 -4.56
CA GLY A 540 10.97 8.26 -3.35
C GLY A 540 10.29 9.62 -3.51
N LEU A 541 11.08 10.64 -3.86
CA LEU A 541 10.62 12.00 -4.07
C LEU A 541 11.35 12.63 -5.26
N THR A 542 10.61 13.28 -6.15
CA THR A 542 11.17 14.12 -7.22
C THR A 542 10.80 15.59 -7.02
N SER A 543 11.74 16.50 -7.29
CA SER A 543 11.51 17.96 -7.28
C SER A 543 11.94 18.62 -8.59
N GLY A 544 11.19 19.64 -8.98
CA GLY A 544 11.56 20.56 -10.03
C GLY A 544 11.00 20.18 -11.40
N ALA A 545 11.51 20.84 -12.43
CA ALA A 545 10.92 20.82 -13.76
C ALA A 545 11.81 20.06 -14.75
N TRP A 546 11.19 19.14 -15.49
CA TRP A 546 11.87 18.19 -16.36
C TRP A 546 12.85 18.84 -17.34
N GLN A 547 14.02 18.22 -17.48
CA GLN A 547 15.08 18.54 -18.45
C GLN A 547 15.66 19.97 -18.38
N GLY A 548 15.47 20.67 -17.26
CA GLY A 548 16.30 21.81 -16.91
C GLY A 548 15.99 23.12 -17.62
N HIS A 549 14.73 23.38 -17.97
CA HIS A 549 14.37 24.52 -18.81
C HIS A 549 14.33 25.88 -18.07
N VAL A 550 14.75 26.89 -18.83
CA VAL A 550 15.00 28.30 -18.51
C VAL A 550 14.01 29.15 -19.33
N ASP A 551 13.69 30.39 -18.95
CA ASP A 551 12.58 31.23 -19.43
C ASP A 551 12.93 32.39 -20.40
N ASP A 552 14.16 32.58 -20.90
CA ASP A 552 14.45 33.56 -21.97
C ASP A 552 15.93 33.58 -22.37
N VAL A 553 16.33 32.94 -23.46
CA VAL A 553 17.71 33.07 -23.96
C VAL A 553 17.91 34.25 -24.92
N SER A 554 16.84 35.00 -25.25
CA SER A 554 16.94 36.19 -26.12
C SER A 554 17.46 37.43 -25.40
N LYS A 555 17.43 37.45 -24.05
CA LYS A 555 18.07 38.47 -23.20
C LYS A 555 19.55 38.19 -22.89
N ALA A 556 20.09 37.06 -23.37
CA ALA A 556 21.47 36.63 -23.20
C ALA A 556 22.50 37.03 -24.30
N PRO A 557 22.36 38.07 -25.17
CA PRO A 557 23.41 38.35 -26.15
C PRO A 557 24.73 38.83 -25.52
N THR A 558 24.70 39.27 -24.25
CA THR A 558 25.88 39.78 -23.54
C THR A 558 26.14 39.11 -22.19
N HIS A 559 25.31 38.14 -21.81
CA HIS A 559 25.36 37.45 -20.52
C HIS A 559 25.35 35.94 -20.73
N ASN A 560 26.38 35.27 -20.24
CA ASN A 560 26.61 33.83 -20.36
C ASN A 560 26.03 33.05 -19.14
N ASP A 561 25.04 33.61 -18.45
CA ASP A 561 24.33 33.07 -17.28
C ASP A 561 22.80 33.11 -17.52
N GLN A 562 22.06 32.00 -17.42
CA GLN A 562 21.49 31.42 -16.18
C GLN A 562 20.64 32.36 -15.29
N THR A 563 20.23 33.54 -15.78
CA THR A 563 19.35 34.46 -15.04
C THR A 563 17.88 34.31 -15.39
N SER A 564 17.49 33.15 -15.93
CA SER A 564 16.11 32.88 -16.27
C SER A 564 15.22 32.81 -15.03
N GLY A 565 14.04 33.43 -15.09
CA GLY A 565 12.99 33.28 -14.10
C GLY A 565 12.54 31.83 -13.98
N ASN A 566 12.56 31.34 -12.75
CA ASN A 566 11.84 30.16 -12.31
C ASN A 566 11.03 30.59 -11.09
N ILE A 567 9.80 30.12 -10.97
CA ILE A 567 8.94 30.47 -9.85
C ILE A 567 9.36 29.79 -8.55
N ASN A 568 10.08 28.67 -8.63
CA ASN A 568 10.54 27.90 -7.48
C ASN A 568 11.35 28.76 -6.52
N SER A 569 10.93 28.78 -5.27
CA SER A 569 11.70 29.43 -4.22
C SER A 569 11.32 28.92 -2.84
N ASN A 570 12.31 28.89 -1.95
CA ASN A 570 12.15 28.61 -0.53
C ASN A 570 11.45 27.26 -0.25
N VAL A 571 11.75 26.25 -1.05
CA VAL A 571 11.24 24.89 -0.85
C VAL A 571 12.10 24.20 0.20
N VAL A 572 11.47 23.45 1.09
CA VAL A 572 12.17 22.70 2.15
C VAL A 572 11.75 21.24 2.10
N ILE A 573 12.73 20.35 1.98
CA ILE A 573 12.59 18.90 2.13
C ILE A 573 13.43 18.50 3.33
N SER A 574 12.82 18.13 4.45
CA SER A 574 13.59 17.93 5.68
C SER A 574 13.12 16.82 6.61
N ASN A 575 14.07 16.11 7.21
CA ASN A 575 13.80 15.06 8.20
C ASN A 575 12.86 13.96 7.69
N ASN A 576 12.84 13.67 6.39
CA ASN A 576 12.12 12.52 5.86
C ASN A 576 12.98 11.26 6.03
N HIS A 577 12.33 10.11 6.22
CA HIS A 577 12.95 8.79 6.05
C HIS A 577 12.47 8.26 4.69
N ILE A 578 13.37 8.11 3.74
CA ILE A 578 13.04 7.60 2.40
C ILE A 578 13.84 6.32 2.20
N HIS A 579 13.14 5.20 2.07
CA HIS A 579 13.81 3.91 2.01
C HIS A 579 13.11 2.85 1.17
N ASP A 580 13.84 1.79 0.80
CA ASP A 580 13.32 0.70 -0.03
C ASP A 580 12.67 1.20 -1.35
N ASN A 581 13.22 2.27 -1.93
CA ASN A 581 12.85 2.79 -3.24
C ASN A 581 13.78 2.23 -4.34
N MET A 582 13.51 2.57 -5.62
CA MET A 582 14.23 2.03 -6.78
C MET A 582 14.17 0.49 -6.87
N GLN A 583 12.99 -0.09 -6.56
CA GLN A 583 12.80 -1.54 -6.53
C GLN A 583 12.71 -2.18 -7.93
N VAL A 584 12.27 -1.43 -8.94
CA VAL A 584 12.04 -1.93 -10.30
C VAL A 584 13.01 -1.29 -11.29
N TYR A 585 13.17 0.02 -11.20
CA TYR A 585 13.94 0.84 -12.13
C TYR A 585 15.42 0.91 -11.74
N THR A 586 16.33 0.99 -12.72
CA THR A 586 17.78 0.94 -12.49
C THR A 586 18.52 2.12 -13.12
N GLY A 587 19.48 2.68 -12.40
CA GLY A 587 20.54 3.55 -12.95
C GLY A 587 20.24 5.04 -13.06
N ASP A 588 18.98 5.42 -13.34
CA ASP A 588 18.57 6.82 -13.55
C ASP A 588 17.38 7.13 -12.63
N GLY A 589 17.65 7.58 -11.40
CA GLY A 589 16.68 7.81 -10.31
C GLY A 589 17.31 7.73 -8.91
N GLY A 590 16.56 8.04 -7.85
CA GLY A 590 17.03 7.98 -6.46
C GLY A 590 15.99 8.22 -5.36
N ALA A 591 16.45 8.23 -4.11
CA ALA A 591 15.56 8.54 -2.97
C ALA A 591 15.02 9.99 -3.07
N ILE A 592 15.91 10.94 -3.37
CA ILE A 592 15.57 12.30 -3.74
C ILE A 592 16.19 12.63 -5.09
N TYR A 593 15.34 12.87 -6.08
CA TYR A 593 15.72 13.26 -7.44
C TYR A 593 15.33 14.72 -7.69
N THR A 594 16.19 15.51 -8.34
CA THR A 594 15.91 16.93 -8.63
C THR A 594 16.22 17.31 -10.07
N GLU A 595 15.41 18.18 -10.67
CA GLU A 595 15.61 18.71 -12.02
C GLU A 595 15.28 20.20 -12.13
N GLY A 596 16.03 20.92 -12.97
CA GLY A 596 15.77 22.34 -13.23
C GLY A 596 16.07 23.29 -12.07
N HIS A 597 15.63 24.54 -12.24
CA HIS A 597 15.93 25.60 -11.28
C HIS A 597 15.00 25.50 -10.06
N ASP A 598 15.43 24.86 -8.98
CA ASP A 598 14.67 24.82 -7.73
C ASP A 598 14.89 26.06 -6.85
N GLY A 599 15.00 27.22 -7.48
CA GLY A 599 15.26 28.51 -6.87
C GLY A 599 15.35 29.62 -7.90
N ALA A 600 14.97 30.84 -7.51
CA ALA A 600 15.16 32.02 -8.37
C ALA A 600 16.63 32.47 -8.38
N THR A 601 17.16 32.77 -9.57
CA THR A 601 18.46 33.46 -9.68
C THR A 601 18.30 34.92 -9.25
N ILE A 602 18.82 35.27 -8.07
CA ILE A 602 18.78 36.63 -7.54
C ILE A 602 20.00 37.40 -8.06
N LEU A 603 19.79 38.62 -8.59
CA LEU A 603 20.86 39.49 -9.10
C LEU A 603 21.19 40.62 -8.12
N ASN A 604 22.45 41.01 -8.07
CA ASN A 604 22.91 42.25 -7.46
C ASN A 604 22.49 43.46 -8.31
N SER A 605 22.59 44.67 -7.74
CA SER A 605 22.26 45.91 -8.45
C SER A 605 23.12 46.16 -9.71
N ASP A 606 24.27 45.51 -9.83
CA ASP A 606 25.17 45.60 -10.99
C ASP A 606 24.89 44.54 -12.06
N GLY A 607 23.87 43.70 -11.87
CA GLY A 607 23.49 42.63 -12.79
C GLY A 607 24.25 41.32 -12.59
N SER A 608 25.22 41.25 -11.68
CA SER A 608 25.89 39.98 -11.33
C SER A 608 25.02 39.08 -10.47
N VAL A 609 25.20 37.76 -10.56
CA VAL A 609 24.45 36.81 -9.72
C VAL A 609 24.82 36.94 -8.24
N ASN A 610 23.82 37.15 -7.38
CA ASN A 610 23.94 37.11 -5.94
C ASN A 610 23.81 35.66 -5.44
N THR A 611 24.90 34.90 -5.56
CA THR A 611 24.95 33.48 -5.19
C THR A 611 24.43 33.20 -3.78
N ALA A 612 24.77 34.04 -2.80
CA ALA A 612 24.34 33.86 -1.42
C ALA A 612 22.82 34.02 -1.27
N ALA A 613 22.23 35.03 -1.91
CA ALA A 613 20.79 35.24 -1.88
C ALA A 613 20.04 34.13 -2.66
N SER A 614 20.55 33.71 -3.81
CA SER A 614 19.92 32.63 -4.60
C SER A 614 19.87 31.32 -3.82
N TYR A 615 20.98 30.88 -3.19
CA TYR A 615 20.96 29.69 -2.33
C TYR A 615 20.06 29.86 -1.09
N ALA A 616 20.02 31.06 -0.50
CA ALA A 616 19.16 31.33 0.65
C ALA A 616 17.66 31.28 0.34
N ASN A 617 17.28 31.36 -0.94
CA ASN A 617 15.89 31.32 -1.41
C ASN A 617 15.63 30.12 -2.34
N GLY A 618 16.57 29.18 -2.45
CA GLY A 618 16.41 27.98 -3.26
C GLY A 618 15.83 26.80 -2.49
N LEU A 619 16.09 25.60 -2.99
CA LEU A 619 15.66 24.34 -2.37
C LEU A 619 16.65 23.90 -1.30
N SER A 620 16.13 23.59 -0.13
CA SER A 620 16.87 23.07 1.02
C SER A 620 16.46 21.63 1.30
N ILE A 621 17.40 20.69 1.16
CA ILE A 621 17.22 19.26 1.44
C ILE A 621 18.06 18.92 2.67
N THR A 622 17.45 18.75 3.84
CA THR A 622 18.20 18.71 5.11
C THR A 622 17.74 17.67 6.13
N GLY A 623 18.71 17.02 6.79
CA GLY A 623 18.43 16.10 7.90
C GLY A 623 17.64 14.85 7.51
N ASN A 624 17.56 14.52 6.22
CA ASN A 624 16.87 13.32 5.75
C ASN A 624 17.74 12.07 5.98
N VAL A 625 17.10 10.92 6.14
CA VAL A 625 17.77 9.62 6.11
C VAL A 625 17.31 8.89 4.85
N LEU A 626 18.26 8.51 4.02
CA LEU A 626 18.06 7.94 2.70
C LEU A 626 18.77 6.58 2.64
N ASP A 627 18.01 5.48 2.66
CA ASP A 627 18.61 4.14 2.69
C ASP A 627 17.87 3.09 1.87
N GLY A 628 18.58 2.07 1.40
CA GLY A 628 17.93 1.00 0.63
C GLY A 628 17.46 1.40 -0.77
N SER A 629 18.01 2.46 -1.39
CA SER A 629 17.87 2.73 -2.83
C SER A 629 18.71 1.72 -3.64
N ARG A 630 18.22 0.48 -3.75
CA ARG A 630 19.03 -0.68 -4.19
C ARG A 630 19.62 -0.56 -5.59
N ASN A 631 18.95 0.17 -6.47
CA ASN A 631 19.33 0.31 -7.88
C ASN A 631 19.53 1.78 -8.33
N GLY A 632 19.58 2.72 -7.38
CA GLY A 632 19.67 4.16 -7.68
C GLY A 632 20.50 4.94 -6.66
N TYR A 633 20.46 6.26 -6.77
CA TYR A 633 21.18 7.17 -5.89
C TYR A 633 20.39 7.48 -4.62
N ALA A 634 21.06 7.95 -3.57
CA ALA A 634 20.37 8.60 -2.46
C ALA A 634 19.91 10.01 -2.88
N GLU A 635 20.84 10.81 -3.39
CA GLU A 635 20.61 12.16 -3.90
C GLU A 635 21.03 12.25 -5.38
N ALA A 636 20.06 12.44 -6.26
CA ALA A 636 20.26 12.51 -7.71
C ALA A 636 19.82 13.85 -8.29
N PRO A 637 20.67 14.90 -8.21
CA PRO A 637 20.44 16.09 -9.02
C PRO A 637 20.76 15.82 -10.49
N ASP A 638 19.78 16.04 -11.34
CA ASP A 638 19.86 15.86 -12.77
C ASP A 638 19.76 17.21 -13.52
N VAL A 639 19.49 17.16 -14.82
CA VAL A 639 19.62 18.26 -15.78
C VAL A 639 18.95 19.54 -15.27
N GLY A 640 19.76 20.61 -15.21
CA GLY A 640 19.32 21.95 -14.86
C GLY A 640 19.22 22.25 -13.35
N SER A 641 19.45 21.25 -12.48
CA SER A 641 19.48 21.40 -11.02
C SER A 641 20.31 22.60 -10.55
N GLN A 642 19.65 23.61 -9.99
CA GLN A 642 20.29 24.86 -9.55
C GLN A 642 19.68 25.44 -8.27
N TRP A 643 20.54 26.08 -7.47
CA TRP A 643 20.21 26.73 -6.21
C TRP A 643 19.76 25.76 -5.12
N ILE A 644 20.32 24.56 -5.13
CA ILE A 644 19.96 23.48 -4.21
C ILE A 644 21.04 23.32 -3.14
N THR A 645 20.64 23.26 -1.88
CA THR A 645 21.52 22.91 -0.75
C THR A 645 21.06 21.59 -0.15
N MET A 646 21.86 20.55 -0.32
CA MET A 646 21.72 19.24 0.32
C MET A 646 22.67 19.19 1.51
N SER A 647 22.13 19.16 2.73
CA SER A 647 22.98 19.25 3.93
C SER A 647 22.50 18.51 5.15
N GLY A 648 23.42 17.83 5.83
CA GLY A 648 23.13 17.09 7.05
C GLY A 648 22.33 15.80 6.82
N ASN A 649 22.26 15.31 5.58
CA ASN A 649 21.56 14.07 5.24
C ASN A 649 22.44 12.84 5.57
N VAL A 650 21.82 11.70 5.85
CA VAL A 650 22.48 10.43 6.14
C VAL A 650 22.11 9.42 5.06
N GLU A 651 23.12 8.80 4.44
CA GLU A 651 22.97 7.98 3.26
C GLU A 651 23.77 6.68 3.37
N PHE A 652 23.09 5.55 3.39
CA PHE A 652 23.73 4.24 3.47
C PHE A 652 22.87 3.16 2.80
N HIS A 653 23.48 2.02 2.45
CA HIS A 653 22.77 0.90 1.83
C HIS A 653 22.06 1.26 0.50
N ASN A 654 22.55 2.30 -0.19
CA ASN A 654 22.13 2.70 -1.54
C ASN A 654 23.14 2.15 -2.58
N ALA A 655 22.75 2.05 -3.85
CA ALA A 655 23.70 1.72 -4.90
C ALA A 655 24.78 2.79 -5.03
N HIS A 656 24.36 4.07 -4.93
CA HIS A 656 25.22 5.24 -4.93
C HIS A 656 24.70 6.30 -3.96
N SER A 657 25.58 7.12 -3.39
CA SER A 657 25.17 8.26 -2.55
C SER A 657 24.75 9.46 -3.39
N PHE A 658 25.68 10.00 -4.20
CA PHE A 658 25.47 11.24 -4.95
C PHE A 658 25.60 11.02 -6.45
N SER A 659 24.78 11.71 -7.23
CA SER A 659 25.04 11.96 -8.66
C SER A 659 25.63 13.36 -8.85
N CYS A 660 26.67 13.49 -9.67
CA CYS A 660 27.32 14.78 -9.98
C CYS A 660 27.65 14.98 -11.48
N ASN A 661 27.40 13.99 -12.34
CA ASN A 661 28.07 13.88 -13.63
C ASN A 661 27.24 14.17 -14.88
N TRP A 662 26.06 14.76 -14.78
CA TRP A 662 25.31 15.10 -15.99
C TRP A 662 25.83 16.42 -16.59
N PRO A 663 26.52 16.37 -17.75
CA PRO A 663 27.17 17.53 -18.32
C PRO A 663 26.12 18.45 -18.94
N THR A 664 25.58 19.39 -18.17
CA THR A 664 24.97 20.56 -18.80
C THR A 664 26.10 21.46 -19.32
N PRO A 665 25.98 22.07 -20.52
CA PRO A 665 26.97 23.02 -21.02
C PRO A 665 27.24 24.23 -20.11
N GLN A 666 26.52 24.38 -18.99
CA GLN A 666 26.53 25.55 -18.12
C GLN A 666 26.63 25.22 -16.60
N GLY A 667 26.72 23.94 -16.21
CA GLY A 667 27.03 23.44 -14.85
C GLY A 667 25.89 23.56 -13.82
N SER A 668 25.55 22.46 -13.15
CA SER A 668 24.61 22.40 -12.01
C SER A 668 25.07 23.29 -10.85
N ARG A 669 24.15 23.92 -10.10
CA ARG A 669 24.45 24.75 -8.91
C ARG A 669 23.91 24.09 -7.65
N VAL A 670 24.58 23.02 -7.25
CA VAL A 670 24.19 22.20 -6.11
C VAL A 670 25.30 22.25 -5.07
N THR A 671 24.91 22.36 -3.80
CA THR A 671 25.84 22.30 -2.67
C THR A 671 25.54 21.07 -1.82
N PHE A 672 26.51 20.16 -1.71
CA PHE A 672 26.50 19.03 -0.78
C PHE A 672 27.38 19.36 0.42
N THR A 673 26.81 19.47 1.62
CA THR A 673 27.58 19.85 2.81
C THR A 673 27.13 19.24 4.13
N GLY A 674 28.08 18.72 4.91
CA GLY A 674 27.77 18.13 6.22
C GLY A 674 26.98 16.81 6.16
N ASN A 675 26.88 16.14 5.01
CA ASN A 675 26.22 14.85 4.85
C ASN A 675 27.09 13.69 5.39
N TRP A 676 26.46 12.57 5.74
CA TRP A 676 27.13 11.31 6.09
C TRP A 676 26.84 10.27 5.00
N ALA A 677 27.86 9.87 4.23
CA ALA A 677 27.67 9.07 3.02
C ALA A 677 28.58 7.85 2.97
N ALA A 678 27.99 6.68 2.75
CA ALA A 678 28.68 5.38 2.71
C ALA A 678 29.55 5.19 1.46
N ASP A 679 29.21 5.87 0.36
CA ASP A 679 30.00 5.91 -0.86
C ASP A 679 30.28 7.36 -1.27
N THR A 680 31.39 7.93 -0.81
CA THR A 680 31.87 9.23 -1.33
C THR A 680 32.61 9.08 -2.67
N GLY A 681 32.49 7.93 -3.32
CA GLY A 681 33.42 7.38 -4.31
C GLY A 681 33.00 7.48 -5.77
N ASP A 682 31.86 8.11 -6.12
CA ASP A 682 31.72 8.52 -7.51
C ASP A 682 32.78 9.59 -7.83
N SER A 683 33.84 9.14 -8.50
CA SER A 683 34.94 9.96 -9.00
C SER A 683 34.48 11.14 -9.87
N SER A 684 33.23 11.14 -10.32
CA SER A 684 32.62 12.29 -10.99
C SER A 684 32.43 13.50 -10.08
N CYS A 685 32.17 13.32 -8.78
CA CYS A 685 31.98 14.42 -7.84
C CYS A 685 33.30 15.08 -7.41
N TYR A 686 34.45 14.45 -7.69
CA TYR A 686 35.73 14.79 -7.06
C TYR A 686 36.86 15.04 -8.08
N PRO A 687 37.63 16.15 -8.01
CA PRO A 687 37.41 17.38 -7.25
C PRO A 687 36.95 18.48 -8.21
N ASN A 688 35.67 18.86 -8.21
CA ASN A 688 35.14 19.92 -9.09
C ASN A 688 35.32 19.67 -10.60
N ASN A 689 34.84 18.53 -11.12
CA ASN A 689 34.89 18.31 -12.57
C ASN A 689 33.87 19.17 -13.36
N THR A 690 32.93 19.83 -12.67
CA THR A 690 32.00 20.84 -13.21
C THR A 690 32.10 22.14 -12.40
N SER A 691 32.07 23.30 -13.05
CA SER A 691 32.48 24.58 -12.46
C SER A 691 31.53 25.19 -11.41
N ASN A 692 30.41 24.53 -11.06
CA ASN A 692 29.32 25.12 -10.27
C ASN A 692 28.74 24.23 -9.14
N THR A 693 29.10 22.94 -9.05
CA THR A 693 28.73 22.05 -7.93
C THR A 693 29.76 22.16 -6.81
N THR A 694 29.31 22.33 -5.56
CA THR A 694 30.20 22.47 -4.39
C THR A 694 30.04 21.28 -3.45
N TYR A 695 31.15 20.62 -3.11
CA TYR A 695 31.20 19.49 -2.17
C TYR A 695 32.18 19.80 -1.04
N TYR A 696 31.69 19.92 0.22
CA TYR A 696 32.56 20.21 1.37
C TYR A 696 31.96 19.78 2.71
N GLY A 697 32.80 19.40 3.67
CA GLY A 697 32.35 19.11 5.04
C GLY A 697 31.54 17.82 5.22
N ASN A 698 31.39 17.00 4.17
CA ASN A 698 30.75 15.70 4.23
C ASN A 698 31.65 14.67 4.95
N THR A 699 31.03 13.78 5.71
CA THR A 699 31.69 12.73 6.51
C THR A 699 31.53 11.38 5.80
N PRO A 700 32.63 10.76 5.32
CA PRO A 700 32.57 9.39 4.82
C PRO A 700 32.22 8.44 5.97
N ILE A 701 31.25 7.55 5.76
CA ILE A 701 30.91 6.47 6.69
C ILE A 701 31.25 5.10 6.05
N PRO A 702 31.39 4.02 6.83
CA PRO A 702 31.61 2.69 6.27
C PRO A 702 30.45 2.25 5.37
N ALA A 703 30.74 1.36 4.40
CA ALA A 703 29.71 0.76 3.54
C ALA A 703 28.60 0.03 4.32
N ASN A 704 28.93 -0.49 5.51
CA ASN A 704 28.01 -1.11 6.44
C ASN A 704 28.10 -0.39 7.80
N PRO A 705 27.50 0.80 7.96
CA PRO A 705 27.63 1.60 9.17
C PRO A 705 26.84 1.00 10.34
N GLY A 706 27.45 0.98 11.53
CA GLY A 706 26.74 0.68 12.78
C GLY A 706 26.30 1.96 13.52
N PRO A 707 25.71 1.81 14.73
CA PRO A 707 25.19 2.94 15.50
C PRO A 707 26.21 4.06 15.81
N ALA A 708 27.49 3.70 15.99
CA ALA A 708 28.54 4.65 16.32
C ALA A 708 29.04 5.46 15.10
N ASP A 709 28.71 5.01 13.89
CA ASP A 709 29.14 5.65 12.64
C ASP A 709 28.15 6.73 12.17
N LEU A 710 26.93 6.74 12.72
CA LEU A 710 25.82 7.60 12.29
C LEU A 710 25.38 8.59 13.38
N PRO A 711 24.90 9.79 13.01
CA PRO A 711 24.36 10.74 13.96
C PRO A 711 22.96 10.29 14.43
N SER A 712 22.88 9.71 15.63
CA SER A 712 21.62 9.24 16.24
C SER A 712 20.50 10.29 16.29
N THR A 713 20.83 11.58 16.38
CA THR A 713 19.84 12.66 16.35
C THR A 713 19.18 12.84 14.99
N VAL A 714 19.87 12.55 13.88
CA VAL A 714 19.28 12.60 12.54
C VAL A 714 18.36 11.39 12.36
N LEU A 715 18.83 10.20 12.75
CA LEU A 715 18.01 8.97 12.74
C LEU A 715 16.72 9.13 13.55
N ALA A 716 16.78 9.70 14.76
CA ALA A 716 15.62 9.89 15.63
C ALA A 716 14.63 10.97 15.15
N ASN A 717 15.09 11.91 14.31
CA ASN A 717 14.24 12.96 13.76
C ASN A 717 13.63 12.58 12.40
N ALA A 718 14.19 11.58 11.72
CA ALA A 718 13.75 11.15 10.41
C ALA A 718 12.41 10.40 10.49
N GLY A 719 11.53 10.69 9.53
CA GLY A 719 10.18 10.14 9.49
C GLY A 719 9.23 10.86 10.46
N PRO A 720 8.04 10.26 10.70
CA PRO A 720 7.03 10.82 11.59
C PRO A 720 7.56 11.12 12.99
N THR A 721 7.22 12.31 13.49
CA THR A 721 7.49 12.72 14.87
C THR A 721 6.68 11.89 15.86
N THR A 722 7.06 11.92 17.15
CA THR A 722 6.44 11.11 18.22
C THR A 722 4.91 11.16 18.26
N GLN A 723 4.27 12.27 17.87
CA GLN A 723 2.82 12.37 17.81
C GLN A 723 2.18 11.43 16.75
N TYR A 724 2.90 11.13 15.67
CA TYR A 724 2.40 10.43 14.49
C TYR A 724 3.09 9.08 14.23
N GLN A 725 4.06 8.69 15.07
CA GLN A 725 4.79 7.42 14.95
C GLN A 725 3.91 6.16 14.98
N SER A 726 2.69 6.23 15.52
CA SER A 726 1.76 5.09 15.48
C SER A 726 1.31 4.74 14.05
N LEU A 727 1.45 5.65 13.08
CA LEU A 727 1.16 5.38 11.67
C LEU A 727 2.07 4.30 11.09
N GLU A 728 3.28 4.17 11.62
CA GLU A 728 4.26 3.16 11.21
C GLU A 728 3.75 1.73 11.41
N ALA A 729 2.83 1.52 12.37
CA ALA A 729 2.20 0.23 12.60
C ALA A 729 1.38 -0.28 11.40
N ALA A 730 1.04 0.60 10.45
CA ALA A 730 0.37 0.22 9.20
C ALA A 730 1.34 -0.46 8.21
N LEU A 731 2.65 -0.26 8.37
CA LEU A 731 3.66 -0.88 7.52
C LEU A 731 3.91 -2.33 7.97
N PRO A 732 4.23 -3.24 7.02
CA PRO A 732 4.69 -4.57 7.40
C PRO A 732 6.02 -4.45 8.15
N ILE A 733 6.13 -5.16 9.28
CA ILE A 733 7.39 -5.22 10.03
C ILE A 733 8.45 -5.88 9.16
N ARG A 734 9.51 -5.14 8.85
CA ARG A 734 10.63 -5.62 8.03
C ARG A 734 11.94 -5.11 8.60
N ILE A 735 12.97 -5.95 8.52
CA ILE A 735 14.36 -5.50 8.64
C ILE A 735 14.94 -5.40 7.24
N ASP A 736 15.31 -4.19 6.83
CA ASP A 736 15.96 -3.94 5.55
C ASP A 736 17.49 -3.98 5.67
N TYR A 737 17.99 -3.56 6.82
CA TYR A 737 19.42 -3.46 7.06
C TYR A 737 19.78 -3.69 8.53
N THR A 738 20.94 -4.30 8.76
CA THR A 738 21.53 -4.43 10.10
C THR A 738 23.02 -4.19 10.06
N GLY A 739 23.47 -3.17 10.78
CA GLY A 739 24.87 -2.76 10.88
C GLY A 739 25.41 -2.91 12.30
N PHE A 740 26.71 -3.17 12.43
CA PHE A 740 27.34 -3.42 13.73
C PHE A 740 28.52 -2.48 13.98
N SER A 741 28.56 -1.87 15.17
CA SER A 741 29.73 -1.11 15.62
C SER A 741 29.82 -1.14 17.15
N SER A 742 31.04 -1.24 17.69
CA SER A 742 31.29 -1.14 19.14
C SER A 742 30.44 -2.03 20.05
N GLY A 743 30.09 -3.25 19.59
CA GLY A 743 29.24 -4.18 20.35
C GLY A 743 27.75 -3.81 20.37
N GLN A 744 27.32 -2.92 19.48
CA GLN A 744 25.92 -2.56 19.25
C GLN A 744 25.52 -2.88 17.80
N ALA A 745 24.23 -3.14 17.61
CA ALA A 745 23.58 -3.23 16.32
C ALA A 745 22.70 -2.00 16.07
N LEU A 746 22.71 -1.52 14.82
CA LEU A 746 21.69 -0.66 14.23
C LEU A 746 20.80 -1.56 13.40
N VAL A 747 19.50 -1.51 13.63
CA VAL A 747 18.49 -2.20 12.81
C VAL A 747 17.68 -1.12 12.13
N ALA A 748 17.71 -1.13 10.79
CA ALA A 748 16.93 -0.25 9.95
C ALA A 748 15.88 -1.05 9.18
N GLY A 749 14.69 -0.48 9.00
CA GLY A 749 13.59 -1.12 8.30
C GLY A 749 12.30 -0.33 8.46
N SER A 750 11.17 -1.04 8.51
CA SER A 750 9.84 -0.44 8.62
C SER A 750 8.94 -1.18 9.60
N GLY A 751 7.85 -0.50 9.97
CA GLY A 751 6.86 -1.04 10.89
C GLY A 751 7.31 -1.05 12.35
N PHE A 752 8.38 -0.34 12.71
CA PHE A 752 8.84 -0.32 14.09
C PHE A 752 7.99 0.65 14.91
N THR A 753 7.52 0.16 16.05
CA THR A 753 6.77 0.97 17.00
C THR A 753 7.51 1.03 18.34
N PRO A 754 7.27 2.07 19.17
CA PRO A 754 7.79 2.10 20.53
C PRO A 754 7.44 0.80 21.29
N GLY A 755 8.44 0.14 21.85
CA GLY A 755 8.25 -1.11 22.59
C GLY A 755 8.18 -2.39 21.74
N ILE A 756 8.35 -2.28 20.41
CA ILE A 756 8.41 -3.45 19.53
C ILE A 756 9.50 -4.43 20.02
N PRO A 757 9.18 -5.71 20.23
CA PRO A 757 10.16 -6.67 20.70
C PRO A 757 11.21 -6.95 19.65
N VAL A 758 12.44 -7.13 20.10
CA VAL A 758 13.57 -7.55 19.25
C VAL A 758 14.16 -8.80 19.86
N TYR A 759 14.50 -9.78 19.03
CA TYR A 759 15.10 -11.04 19.45
C TYR A 759 16.48 -11.18 18.84
N ILE A 760 17.43 -11.69 19.64
CA ILE A 760 18.76 -12.09 19.21
C ILE A 760 18.88 -13.59 19.46
N LYS A 761 19.06 -14.39 18.40
CA LYS A 761 19.12 -15.86 18.45
C LYS A 761 17.91 -16.46 19.18
N GLY A 762 16.72 -15.92 18.90
CA GLY A 762 15.45 -16.33 19.53
C GLY A 762 15.29 -15.94 21.00
N THR A 763 16.20 -15.13 21.56
CA THR A 763 16.11 -14.60 22.94
C THR A 763 15.74 -13.13 22.90
N LEU A 764 14.79 -12.68 23.74
CA LEU A 764 14.39 -11.28 23.81
C LEU A 764 15.60 -10.39 24.15
N ALA A 765 15.89 -9.43 23.27
CA ALA A 765 16.96 -8.46 23.43
C ALA A 765 16.61 -7.47 24.55
N THR A 766 17.64 -7.04 25.28
CA THR A 766 17.50 -6.02 26.33
C THR A 766 18.31 -4.79 25.96
N GLY A 767 17.91 -3.61 26.45
CA GLY A 767 18.58 -2.36 26.10
C GLY A 767 18.34 -1.91 24.66
N VAL A 768 17.26 -2.39 24.03
CA VAL A 768 16.78 -1.88 22.75
C VAL A 768 16.34 -0.42 22.95
N SER A 769 16.90 0.46 22.14
CA SER A 769 16.56 1.87 22.07
C SER A 769 15.86 2.13 20.75
N TYR A 770 14.57 2.45 20.83
CA TYR A 770 13.79 2.93 19.69
C TYR A 770 14.18 4.38 19.41
N LEU A 771 14.55 4.68 18.16
CA LEU A 771 14.91 6.02 17.72
C LEU A 771 13.76 6.66 16.94
N SER A 772 13.23 5.96 15.94
CA SER A 772 12.08 6.35 15.12
C SER A 772 11.44 5.11 14.47
N GLY A 773 10.41 5.32 13.64
CA GLY A 773 9.65 4.27 12.95
C GLY A 773 10.48 3.29 12.12
N GLY A 774 11.66 3.75 11.67
CA GLY A 774 12.58 2.95 10.88
C GLY A 774 13.86 2.53 11.59
N PHE A 775 14.13 2.96 12.83
CA PHE A 775 15.45 2.75 13.46
C PHE A 775 15.40 2.28 14.91
N LEU A 776 16.07 1.15 15.16
CA LEU A 776 16.34 0.60 16.49
C LEU A 776 17.85 0.47 16.69
N THR A 777 18.32 0.67 17.92
CA THR A 777 19.70 0.35 18.31
C THR A 777 19.72 -0.52 19.56
N MET A 778 20.67 -1.44 19.67
CA MET A 778 20.74 -2.33 20.83
C MET A 778 22.14 -2.89 21.06
N PRO A 779 22.54 -3.20 22.30
CA PRO A 779 23.74 -3.97 22.57
C PRO A 779 23.59 -5.40 22.03
N VAL A 780 24.66 -5.96 21.48
CA VAL A 780 24.67 -7.33 20.96
C VAL A 780 25.84 -8.15 21.51
N PRO A 781 25.65 -9.46 21.77
CA PRO A 781 26.75 -10.36 22.09
C PRO A 781 27.81 -10.43 20.98
N SER A 782 29.05 -10.78 21.35
CA SER A 782 30.11 -11.04 20.37
C SER A 782 29.72 -12.20 19.44
N GLY A 783 29.92 -12.01 18.13
CA GLY A 783 29.60 -13.03 17.12
C GLY A 783 28.11 -13.13 16.76
N THR A 784 27.30 -12.14 17.12
CA THR A 784 25.96 -11.95 16.55
C THR A 784 26.06 -11.54 15.09
N GLN A 785 25.27 -12.16 14.23
CA GLN A 785 25.10 -11.86 12.81
C GLN A 785 23.76 -11.17 12.57
N ALA A 786 23.58 -10.54 11.41
CA ALA A 786 22.32 -9.88 11.07
C ALA A 786 21.12 -10.86 11.09
N SER A 787 21.31 -12.07 10.58
CA SER A 787 20.30 -13.14 10.58
C SER A 787 19.91 -13.66 11.96
N ASP A 788 20.71 -13.34 13.00
CA ASP A 788 20.36 -13.67 14.38
C ASP A 788 19.32 -12.69 14.96
N ILE A 789 19.11 -11.54 14.31
CA ILE A 789 18.25 -10.46 14.79
C ILE A 789 16.89 -10.53 14.10
N THR A 790 15.82 -10.50 14.87
CA THR A 790 14.44 -10.38 14.36
C THR A 790 13.71 -9.30 15.14
N VAL A 791 12.86 -8.52 14.47
CA VAL A 791 12.05 -7.45 15.06
C VAL A 791 10.59 -7.84 14.95
N GLY A 792 9.81 -7.53 15.99
CA GLY A 792 8.45 -7.99 16.14
C GLY A 792 8.41 -9.45 16.54
N LEU A 793 7.70 -10.25 15.74
CA LEU A 793 7.60 -11.67 16.02
C LEU A 793 8.92 -12.40 15.75
N PRO A 794 9.33 -13.34 16.63
CA PRO A 794 10.41 -14.26 16.30
C PRO A 794 10.05 -15.02 15.00
N ALA A 795 11.05 -15.29 14.15
CA ALA A 795 10.85 -16.00 12.90
C ALA A 795 10.10 -17.34 13.13
N GLY A 796 9.05 -17.58 12.33
CA GLY A 796 8.18 -18.76 12.46
C GLY A 796 7.09 -18.65 13.53
N ALA A 797 6.94 -17.49 14.18
CA ALA A 797 5.81 -17.23 15.06
C ALA A 797 4.56 -16.78 14.27
N THR A 798 3.39 -17.28 14.68
CA THR A 798 2.08 -16.91 14.14
C THR A 798 1.34 -16.06 15.18
N ARG A 799 0.92 -14.83 14.84
CA ARG A 799 0.06 -14.02 15.72
C ARG A 799 -1.31 -14.66 15.88
N VAL A 800 -1.84 -14.52 17.08
CA VAL A 800 -3.21 -14.90 17.46
C VAL A 800 -3.79 -13.67 18.15
N ASN A 801 -4.85 -13.08 17.60
CA ASN A 801 -5.53 -11.92 18.20
C ASN A 801 -6.22 -12.35 19.51
N ASP A 802 -6.40 -11.45 20.48
CA ASP A 802 -7.17 -11.72 21.71
C ASP A 802 -8.65 -12.06 21.45
N THR A 803 -9.23 -11.65 20.32
CA THR A 803 -10.56 -12.07 19.87
C THR A 803 -10.58 -13.46 19.22
N ASP A 804 -9.44 -14.13 19.10
CA ASP A 804 -9.40 -15.50 18.57
C ASP A 804 -10.26 -16.42 19.45
N PRO A 805 -11.24 -17.13 18.85
CA PRO A 805 -12.20 -17.92 19.61
C PRO A 805 -11.57 -19.12 20.34
N SER A 806 -10.32 -19.47 20.04
CA SER A 806 -9.56 -20.49 20.77
C SER A 806 -9.02 -19.99 22.12
N ILE A 807 -9.09 -18.69 22.40
CA ILE A 807 -8.74 -18.10 23.70
C ILE A 807 -9.99 -18.04 24.59
N THR A 808 -9.92 -18.68 25.75
CA THR A 808 -11.01 -18.68 26.73
C THR A 808 -10.76 -17.65 27.83
N TYR A 809 -11.72 -16.75 28.02
CA TYR A 809 -11.66 -15.69 29.03
C TYR A 809 -12.56 -15.97 30.24
N ASN A 810 -12.09 -15.57 31.42
CA ASN A 810 -12.88 -15.49 32.64
C ASN A 810 -12.59 -14.15 33.32
N GLY A 811 -13.58 -13.26 33.39
CA GLY A 811 -13.44 -11.94 34.03
C GLY A 811 -12.76 -10.85 33.19
N TYR A 812 -12.44 -11.13 31.92
CA TYR A 812 -12.03 -10.13 30.92
C TYR A 812 -13.24 -9.65 30.11
N ASN A 813 -13.21 -8.38 29.67
CA ASN A 813 -14.17 -7.78 28.74
C ASN A 813 -13.42 -7.27 27.50
N LEU A 814 -14.06 -7.30 26.33
CA LEU A 814 -13.49 -6.77 25.09
C LEU A 814 -13.63 -5.24 25.01
N SER A 815 -12.63 -4.59 24.44
CA SER A 815 -12.65 -3.17 24.04
C SER A 815 -12.01 -3.03 22.66
N SER A 816 -12.77 -2.59 21.67
CA SER A 816 -12.31 -2.36 20.28
C SER A 816 -12.26 -0.88 19.91
N GLY A 817 -11.60 -0.55 18.79
CA GLY A 817 -11.56 0.80 18.22
C GLY A 817 -10.72 1.79 19.02
N ARG A 818 -9.66 1.32 19.69
CA ARG A 818 -8.97 2.10 20.73
C ARG A 818 -7.98 3.13 20.20
N GLY A 819 -7.45 2.94 18.98
CA GLY A 819 -6.55 3.89 18.31
C GLY A 819 -5.20 4.07 19.00
N VAL A 820 -4.80 3.12 19.85
CA VAL A 820 -3.55 3.19 20.62
C VAL A 820 -2.49 2.18 20.17
N GLY A 821 -2.70 1.44 19.07
CA GLY A 821 -1.70 0.54 18.48
C GLY A 821 -1.83 -0.95 18.83
N ASP A 822 -2.97 -1.37 19.37
CA ASP A 822 -3.25 -2.77 19.70
C ASP A 822 -3.41 -3.66 18.45
N PHE A 823 -3.12 -4.95 18.56
CA PHE A 823 -3.18 -5.88 17.43
C PHE A 823 -4.63 -6.22 17.05
N GLY A 824 -5.12 -5.65 15.96
CA GLY A 824 -6.55 -5.71 15.59
C GLY A 824 -7.34 -4.50 16.11
N ASN A 825 -6.64 -3.53 16.70
CA ASN A 825 -7.22 -2.33 17.31
C ASN A 825 -8.23 -2.65 18.43
N ASP A 826 -8.04 -3.80 19.09
CA ASP A 826 -8.84 -4.31 20.19
C ASP A 826 -7.97 -4.90 21.31
N VAL A 827 -8.54 -5.03 22.51
CA VAL A 827 -7.95 -5.75 23.66
C VAL A 827 -9.03 -6.38 24.53
N HIS A 828 -8.68 -7.46 25.22
CA HIS A 828 -9.42 -7.95 26.36
C HIS A 828 -8.81 -7.37 27.65
N TYR A 829 -9.62 -6.67 28.45
CA TYR A 829 -9.20 -6.09 29.73
C TYR A 829 -9.97 -6.67 30.92
N GLY A 830 -9.29 -6.91 32.04
CA GLY A 830 -9.85 -7.54 33.24
C GLY A 830 -9.32 -6.95 34.53
N ALA A 831 -10.06 -7.16 35.62
CA ALA A 831 -9.63 -6.82 36.98
C ALA A 831 -8.79 -7.97 37.59
N VAL A 832 -8.17 -7.73 38.74
CA VAL A 832 -7.43 -8.76 39.49
C VAL A 832 -8.30 -10.02 39.70
N GLY A 833 -7.75 -11.18 39.34
CA GLY A 833 -8.43 -12.47 39.35
C GLY A 833 -9.00 -12.91 38.00
N ALA A 834 -9.00 -12.05 36.98
CA ALA A 834 -9.35 -12.43 35.62
C ALA A 834 -8.27 -13.36 35.01
N THR A 835 -8.69 -14.31 34.17
CA THR A 835 -7.79 -15.25 33.49
C THR A 835 -8.12 -15.40 32.02
N ALA A 836 -7.09 -15.56 31.18
CA ALA A 836 -7.18 -15.98 29.79
C ALA A 836 -6.44 -17.31 29.60
N THR A 837 -7.02 -18.26 28.88
CA THR A 837 -6.44 -19.58 28.61
C THR A 837 -6.38 -19.82 27.12
N TYR A 838 -5.23 -20.25 26.62
CA TYR A 838 -5.04 -20.53 25.20
C TYR A 838 -4.29 -21.85 25.00
N ARG A 839 -4.70 -22.65 24.02
CA ARG A 839 -4.03 -23.89 23.63
C ARG A 839 -3.36 -23.71 22.28
N PHE A 840 -2.09 -24.10 22.20
CA PHE A 840 -1.29 -23.95 21.01
C PHE A 840 -0.41 -25.17 20.77
N THR A 841 -0.03 -25.40 19.53
CA THR A 841 0.98 -26.40 19.17
C THR A 841 2.22 -25.66 18.70
N GLY A 842 3.38 -25.91 19.30
CA GLY A 842 4.58 -25.18 18.95
C GLY A 842 5.78 -25.54 19.82
N THR A 843 6.86 -24.81 19.63
CA THR A 843 8.08 -24.85 20.45
C THR A 843 8.18 -23.63 21.37
N GLY A 844 7.23 -22.71 21.31
CA GLY A 844 7.24 -21.51 22.13
C GLY A 844 5.99 -20.66 21.97
N ILE A 845 5.85 -19.67 22.85
CA ILE A 845 4.74 -18.72 22.83
C ILE A 845 5.15 -17.37 23.43
N GLN A 846 4.56 -16.29 22.91
CA GLN A 846 4.56 -14.96 23.49
C GLN A 846 3.14 -14.57 23.95
N VAL A 847 3.05 -13.79 25.03
CA VAL A 847 1.82 -13.17 25.53
C VAL A 847 1.90 -11.67 25.29
N PHE A 848 0.95 -11.08 24.57
CA PHE A 848 0.91 -9.64 24.28
C PHE A 848 -0.13 -8.93 25.14
N GLY A 849 0.16 -7.68 25.51
CA GLY A 849 -0.74 -6.80 26.26
C GLY A 849 -0.15 -5.40 26.37
N GLU A 850 -0.72 -4.56 27.24
CA GLU A 850 -0.19 -3.21 27.46
C GLU A 850 0.74 -3.13 28.66
N GLN A 851 1.63 -2.13 28.64
CA GLN A 851 2.33 -1.65 29.82
C GLN A 851 1.92 -0.20 30.13
N TYR A 852 1.46 0.06 31.37
CA TYR A 852 1.23 1.42 31.88
C TYR A 852 1.15 1.46 33.41
N THR A 853 1.11 2.65 34.00
CA THR A 853 1.01 2.83 35.46
C THR A 853 -0.31 2.35 36.07
N ASP A 854 -1.36 2.16 35.26
CA ASP A 854 -2.63 1.57 35.69
C ASP A 854 -2.67 0.03 35.56
N GLN A 855 -1.64 -0.55 34.94
CA GLN A 855 -1.43 -1.99 34.88
C GLN A 855 -0.82 -2.49 36.20
N GLY A 856 -0.62 -3.80 36.31
CA GLY A 856 0.05 -4.40 37.47
C GLY A 856 0.90 -5.58 37.07
N THR A 857 0.70 -6.72 37.72
CA THR A 857 1.43 -7.96 37.42
C THR A 857 0.47 -8.98 36.83
N ILE A 858 0.96 -9.71 35.82
CA ILE A 858 0.31 -10.91 35.30
C ILE A 858 1.05 -12.14 35.80
N GLY A 859 0.36 -13.26 35.90
CA GLY A 859 0.96 -14.56 36.18
C GLY A 859 0.70 -15.53 35.04
N VAL A 860 1.76 -16.06 34.45
CA VAL A 860 1.72 -16.96 33.29
C VAL A 860 2.12 -18.37 33.71
N SER A 861 1.27 -19.36 33.46
CA SER A 861 1.58 -20.78 33.65
C SER A 861 1.37 -21.55 32.36
N ILE A 862 2.32 -22.43 32.02
CA ILE A 862 2.22 -23.32 30.86
C ILE A 862 2.10 -24.76 31.36
N ASP A 863 1.19 -25.52 30.76
CA ASP A 863 0.91 -26.94 31.03
C ASP A 863 0.60 -27.25 32.50
N GLY A 864 -0.08 -26.32 33.19
CA GLY A 864 -0.37 -26.42 34.62
C GLY A 864 0.88 -26.32 35.51
N GLY A 865 2.02 -25.91 34.94
CA GLY A 865 3.27 -25.69 35.63
C GLY A 865 3.24 -24.48 36.57
N THR A 866 4.39 -24.19 37.17
CA THR A 866 4.51 -23.07 38.13
C THR A 866 4.23 -21.74 37.43
N GLN A 867 3.41 -20.91 38.07
CA GLN A 867 3.08 -19.59 37.57
C GLN A 867 4.30 -18.65 37.66
N THR A 868 4.70 -18.11 36.50
CA THR A 868 5.72 -17.07 36.37
C THR A 868 5.07 -15.71 36.48
N VAL A 869 5.48 -14.88 37.42
CA VAL A 869 4.92 -13.54 37.65
C VAL A 869 5.71 -12.51 36.83
N VAL A 870 5.01 -11.70 36.04
CA VAL A 870 5.61 -10.66 35.19
C VAL A 870 4.98 -9.30 35.49
N SER A 871 5.79 -8.23 35.50
CA SER A 871 5.31 -6.85 35.64
C SER A 871 4.90 -6.29 34.29
N ALA A 872 3.68 -5.75 34.21
CA ALA A 872 3.17 -4.94 33.11
C ALA A 872 3.25 -3.43 33.42
N VAL A 873 4.03 -3.03 34.43
CA VAL A 873 4.31 -1.61 34.72
C VAL A 873 5.66 -1.24 34.06
N PRO A 874 5.70 -0.26 33.15
CA PRO A 874 6.92 0.11 32.45
C PRO A 874 7.79 1.04 33.33
N VAL A 875 9.09 1.05 33.07
CA VAL A 875 10.06 1.81 33.89
C VAL A 875 10.03 3.31 33.57
N ASP A 876 9.64 3.67 32.35
CA ASP A 876 9.57 5.06 31.86
C ASP A 876 8.25 5.78 32.22
N GLY A 877 7.24 5.04 32.68
CA GLY A 877 5.91 5.58 33.02
C GLY A 877 5.04 5.96 31.83
N THR A 878 5.43 5.66 30.59
CA THR A 878 4.63 5.90 29.38
C THR A 878 3.82 4.65 29.01
N ARG A 879 2.72 4.82 28.26
CA ARG A 879 1.88 3.67 27.83
C ARG A 879 2.51 3.04 26.61
N HIS A 880 2.68 1.72 26.64
CA HIS A 880 3.10 0.91 25.50
C HIS A 880 2.03 -0.15 25.24
N SER A 881 1.49 -0.19 24.04
CA SER A 881 0.48 -1.16 23.58
C SER A 881 1.13 -2.27 22.77
N ASN A 882 0.45 -3.42 22.66
CA ASN A 882 0.92 -4.57 21.86
C ASN A 882 2.36 -5.02 22.16
N VAL A 883 2.73 -5.05 23.45
CA VAL A 883 4.08 -5.44 23.91
C VAL A 883 4.06 -6.89 24.39
N PRO A 884 5.07 -7.73 24.09
CA PRO A 884 5.13 -9.05 24.69
C PRO A 884 5.48 -8.92 26.17
N LEU A 885 4.51 -9.23 27.02
CA LEU A 885 4.64 -9.27 28.46
C LEU A 885 5.34 -10.56 28.92
N PHE A 886 5.28 -11.64 28.13
CA PHE A 886 5.96 -12.91 28.44
C PHE A 886 6.44 -13.58 27.14
N THR A 887 7.55 -14.32 27.21
CA THR A 887 8.03 -15.13 26.09
C THR A 887 8.67 -16.43 26.60
N THR A 888 8.39 -17.54 25.92
CA THR A 888 9.17 -18.77 26.01
C THR A 888 9.41 -19.33 24.60
N THR A 889 10.62 -19.79 24.32
CA THR A 889 11.02 -20.30 22.99
C THR A 889 11.59 -21.73 23.04
N THR A 890 11.54 -22.36 24.20
CA THR A 890 12.23 -23.63 24.49
C THR A 890 11.28 -24.74 24.94
N LEU A 891 10.00 -24.67 24.55
CA LEU A 891 9.06 -25.74 24.81
C LEU A 891 9.40 -26.93 23.91
N ALA A 892 9.14 -28.14 24.41
CA ALA A 892 9.26 -29.34 23.58
C ALA A 892 8.27 -29.23 22.42
N PRO A 893 8.64 -29.55 21.16
CA PRO A 893 7.70 -29.50 20.03
C PRO A 893 6.44 -30.30 20.34
N GLY A 894 5.28 -29.65 20.35
CA GLY A 894 4.02 -30.31 20.67
C GLY A 894 2.92 -29.36 21.14
N ALA A 895 1.82 -29.95 21.62
CA ALA A 895 0.69 -29.19 22.15
C ALA A 895 0.95 -28.71 23.59
N HIS A 896 0.57 -27.47 23.86
CA HIS A 896 0.71 -26.78 25.13
C HIS A 896 -0.55 -25.99 25.49
N THR A 897 -0.75 -25.76 26.79
CA THR A 897 -1.80 -24.86 27.31
C THR A 897 -1.16 -23.75 28.13
N ILE A 898 -1.39 -22.50 27.76
CA ILE A 898 -0.99 -21.31 28.54
C ILE A 898 -2.21 -20.76 29.29
N VAL A 899 -1.99 -20.32 30.54
CA VAL A 899 -2.94 -19.54 31.33
C VAL A 899 -2.28 -18.26 31.78
N VAL A 900 -2.91 -17.13 31.51
CA VAL A 900 -2.51 -15.79 31.92
C VAL A 900 -3.51 -15.28 32.95
N ALA A 901 -3.06 -14.86 34.11
CA ALA A 901 -3.92 -14.37 35.20
C ALA A 901 -3.54 -12.95 35.62
N ALA A 902 -4.52 -12.08 35.80
CA ALA A 902 -4.33 -10.75 36.38
C ALA A 902 -4.08 -10.87 37.90
N LEU A 903 -2.89 -10.50 38.38
CA LEU A 903 -2.49 -10.64 39.79
C LEU A 903 -2.52 -9.33 40.57
N SER A 904 -2.30 -8.18 39.92
CA SER A 904 -2.39 -6.85 40.52
C SER A 904 -2.67 -5.78 39.45
N GLY A 905 -2.82 -4.51 39.84
CA GLY A 905 -3.14 -3.40 38.95
C GLY A 905 -4.60 -2.95 39.02
N ILE A 906 -4.93 -1.85 38.35
CA ILE A 906 -6.33 -1.40 38.17
C ILE A 906 -6.95 -2.18 37.01
N PHE A 907 -6.18 -2.36 35.94
CA PHE A 907 -6.50 -3.19 34.78
C PHE A 907 -5.36 -4.17 34.47
N SER A 908 -5.70 -5.26 33.80
CA SER A 908 -4.77 -6.11 33.07
C SER A 908 -5.33 -6.27 31.67
N THR A 909 -4.54 -5.96 30.66
CA THR A 909 -4.91 -6.09 29.25
C THR A 909 -4.19 -7.27 28.60
N LEU A 910 -4.89 -7.96 27.71
CA LEU A 910 -4.37 -8.99 26.81
C LEU A 910 -4.72 -8.59 25.38
N ASP A 911 -3.69 -8.59 24.53
CA ASP A 911 -3.72 -8.17 23.11
C ASP A 911 -3.28 -9.36 22.21
N GLY A 912 -3.52 -10.57 22.71
CA GLY A 912 -3.32 -11.83 22.01
C GLY A 912 -2.01 -12.55 22.35
N PHE A 913 -1.66 -13.50 21.48
CA PHE A 913 -0.49 -14.36 21.61
C PHE A 913 0.32 -14.38 20.30
N ALA A 914 1.51 -14.95 20.36
CA ALA A 914 2.16 -15.46 19.16
C ALA A 914 2.78 -16.82 19.41
N VAL A 915 2.45 -17.79 18.56
CA VAL A 915 2.87 -19.18 18.68
C VAL A 915 4.06 -19.43 17.79
N LEU A 916 5.18 -19.86 18.39
CA LEU A 916 6.33 -20.35 17.65
C LEU A 916 6.04 -21.78 17.18
N ASN A 917 5.75 -21.94 15.89
CA ASN A 917 5.56 -23.25 15.30
C ASN A 917 6.92 -23.89 14.99
N SER A 918 7.00 -25.22 14.99
CA SER A 918 8.23 -25.90 14.57
C SER A 918 8.64 -25.42 13.18
N ALA A 919 9.91 -25.03 13.06
CA ALA A 919 10.55 -24.54 11.85
C ALA A 919 10.23 -25.42 10.63
N ARG A 920 10.28 -24.79 9.45
CA ARG A 920 10.39 -25.48 8.17
C ARG A 920 11.31 -26.69 8.29
N LEU A 921 10.80 -27.85 7.86
CA LEU A 921 11.60 -29.06 7.72
C LEU A 921 12.63 -28.80 6.62
N ASP A 922 13.89 -28.97 6.96
CA ASP A 922 14.98 -28.97 5.99
C ASP A 922 14.89 -30.19 5.07
N ASP A 923 15.43 -30.11 3.86
CA ASP A 923 15.45 -31.24 2.92
C ASP A 923 16.34 -32.40 3.41
N THR A 924 17.25 -32.14 4.34
CA THR A 924 18.04 -33.16 5.02
C THR A 924 17.31 -33.86 6.17
N ASP A 925 16.09 -33.44 6.51
CA ASP A 925 15.34 -33.99 7.64
C ASP A 925 15.04 -35.49 7.42
N PRO A 926 15.36 -36.36 8.40
CA PRO A 926 15.20 -37.80 8.26
C PRO A 926 13.74 -38.27 8.09
N ALA A 927 12.74 -37.41 8.31
CA ALA A 927 11.34 -37.70 8.04
C ALA A 927 10.97 -37.64 6.54
N ILE A 928 11.85 -37.10 5.68
CA ILE A 928 11.63 -37.03 4.23
C ILE A 928 12.20 -38.28 3.56
N GLY A 929 11.33 -39.02 2.88
CA GLY A 929 11.70 -40.19 2.08
C GLY A 929 11.98 -39.83 0.63
N TYR A 930 13.17 -40.14 0.13
CA TYR A 930 13.57 -39.86 -1.26
C TYR A 930 13.70 -41.12 -2.11
N THR A 931 13.26 -41.05 -3.36
CA THR A 931 13.53 -42.04 -4.42
C THR A 931 14.01 -41.32 -5.68
N GLY A 932 15.28 -41.50 -6.06
CA GLY A 932 15.86 -40.88 -7.28
C GLY A 932 16.36 -39.44 -7.11
N PHE A 933 16.23 -38.84 -5.92
CA PHE A 933 16.88 -37.59 -5.56
C PHE A 933 18.30 -37.84 -5.02
N THR A 934 19.18 -36.86 -5.23
CA THR A 934 20.57 -36.82 -4.74
C THR A 934 20.78 -35.53 -3.97
N HIS A 935 21.40 -35.62 -2.79
CA HIS A 935 21.75 -34.47 -1.97
C HIS A 935 22.99 -33.73 -2.51
N PHE A 936 23.01 -32.40 -2.39
CA PHE A 936 24.14 -31.53 -2.70
C PHE A 936 24.24 -30.35 -1.72
N GLY A 937 25.34 -30.30 -0.97
CA GLY A 937 25.63 -29.26 0.02
C GLY A 937 25.78 -29.84 1.44
N PRO A 938 25.96 -28.97 2.47
CA PRO A 938 26.48 -27.62 2.35
C PRO A 938 28.02 -27.60 2.15
N PRO A 939 28.59 -26.56 1.50
CA PRO A 939 27.90 -25.35 1.02
C PRO A 939 27.50 -25.42 -0.46
N ARG A 940 26.32 -24.87 -0.78
CA ARG A 940 25.81 -24.70 -2.15
C ARG A 940 25.95 -23.26 -2.65
N GLY A 941 25.85 -22.27 -1.76
CA GLY A 941 26.09 -20.85 -2.01
C GLY A 941 25.02 -20.14 -2.83
N LEU A 942 23.79 -20.65 -2.86
CA LEU A 942 22.71 -20.14 -3.71
C LEU A 942 21.48 -19.64 -2.91
N GLY A 943 21.51 -19.69 -1.58
CA GLY A 943 20.47 -19.11 -0.72
C GLY A 943 19.33 -20.05 -0.33
N ASP A 944 19.49 -21.36 -0.58
CA ASP A 944 18.60 -22.43 -0.10
C ASP A 944 18.63 -22.53 1.43
N TYR A 945 17.55 -23.07 2.02
CA TYR A 945 17.52 -23.34 3.45
C TYR A 945 18.61 -24.37 3.79
N GLY A 946 19.36 -24.17 4.89
CA GLY A 946 20.51 -25.04 5.20
C GLY A 946 21.77 -24.86 4.33
N ASP A 947 21.68 -24.08 3.23
CA ASP A 947 22.70 -23.95 2.17
C ASP A 947 23.02 -25.29 1.47
N ASP A 948 22.03 -26.17 1.37
CA ASP A 948 22.04 -27.45 0.69
C ASP A 948 20.73 -27.73 -0.08
N ILE A 949 20.68 -28.83 -0.84
CA ILE A 949 19.49 -29.21 -1.60
C ILE A 949 19.46 -30.70 -1.99
N HIS A 950 18.27 -31.26 -2.16
CA HIS A 950 18.04 -32.53 -2.82
C HIS A 950 17.50 -32.27 -4.22
N TYR A 951 18.16 -32.86 -5.23
CA TYR A 951 17.78 -32.70 -6.63
C TYR A 951 17.62 -34.04 -7.36
N ALA A 952 16.76 -34.08 -8.38
CA ALA A 952 16.58 -35.22 -9.27
C ALA A 952 16.68 -34.81 -10.74
N THR A 953 17.25 -35.69 -11.58
CA THR A 953 17.33 -35.51 -13.04
C THR A 953 16.43 -36.47 -13.83
N ALA A 954 16.03 -37.60 -13.22
CA ALA A 954 15.16 -38.58 -13.86
C ALA A 954 13.67 -38.31 -13.54
N ASN A 955 12.83 -38.20 -14.58
CA ASN A 955 11.38 -38.13 -14.40
C ASN A 955 10.86 -39.39 -13.69
N GLY A 956 9.89 -39.21 -12.79
CA GLY A 956 9.38 -40.26 -11.92
C GLY A 956 10.11 -40.40 -10.58
N SER A 957 11.17 -39.62 -10.33
CA SER A 957 11.79 -39.52 -9.00
C SER A 957 10.82 -38.85 -8.02
N THR A 958 10.78 -39.31 -6.77
CA THR A 958 9.83 -38.84 -5.76
C THR A 958 10.50 -38.42 -4.46
N ALA A 959 9.91 -37.45 -3.78
CA ALA A 959 10.16 -37.11 -2.38
C ALA A 959 8.83 -37.17 -1.61
N THR A 960 8.81 -37.82 -0.46
CA THR A 960 7.59 -38.12 0.29
C THR A 960 7.76 -37.72 1.75
N PHE A 961 6.79 -36.99 2.28
CA PHE A 961 6.77 -36.58 3.68
C PHE A 961 5.38 -36.81 4.27
N THR A 962 5.34 -37.48 5.42
CA THR A 962 4.10 -37.70 6.18
C THR A 962 4.01 -36.69 7.31
N PHE A 963 2.93 -35.92 7.34
CA PHE A 963 2.68 -34.86 8.31
C PHE A 963 1.34 -35.04 8.99
N GLY A 964 1.18 -34.47 10.19
CA GLY A 964 -0.12 -34.34 10.84
C GLY A 964 -0.60 -32.89 10.75
N GLY A 965 -1.69 -32.62 10.03
CA GLY A 965 -2.24 -31.27 9.94
C GLY A 965 -3.37 -31.13 8.94
N THR A 966 -3.67 -29.90 8.54
CA THR A 966 -4.67 -29.55 7.51
C THR A 966 -4.06 -28.99 6.23
N GLY A 967 -2.74 -28.98 6.11
CA GLY A 967 -2.07 -28.51 4.90
C GLY A 967 -0.57 -28.63 4.96
N VAL A 968 0.08 -28.38 3.82
CA VAL A 968 1.54 -28.41 3.67
C VAL A 968 2.01 -27.46 2.58
N GLN A 969 3.17 -26.85 2.79
CA GLN A 969 3.96 -26.15 1.77
C GLN A 969 5.19 -26.98 1.41
N VAL A 970 5.55 -26.94 0.13
CA VAL A 970 6.71 -27.61 -0.46
C VAL A 970 7.66 -26.53 -0.97
N PHE A 971 8.91 -26.58 -0.56
CA PHE A 971 9.92 -25.62 -0.96
C PHE A 971 10.93 -26.23 -1.93
N GLY A 972 11.40 -25.44 -2.89
CA GLY A 972 12.38 -25.83 -3.90
C GLY A 972 12.84 -24.61 -4.69
N GLU A 973 13.46 -24.82 -5.85
CA GLU A 973 13.90 -23.70 -6.70
C GLU A 973 12.97 -23.47 -7.90
N GLN A 974 12.97 -22.24 -8.39
CA GLN A 974 12.51 -21.92 -9.73
C GLN A 974 13.66 -21.42 -10.60
N TYR A 975 13.87 -22.05 -11.76
CA TYR A 975 14.86 -21.60 -12.73
C TYR A 975 14.60 -22.18 -14.12
N THR A 976 15.30 -21.67 -15.13
CA THR A 976 15.16 -22.10 -16.53
C THR A 976 15.56 -23.55 -16.79
N ASP A 977 16.31 -24.19 -15.88
CA ASP A 977 16.68 -25.62 -15.93
C ASP A 977 15.70 -26.56 -15.20
N GLN A 978 14.70 -26.01 -14.54
CA GLN A 978 13.65 -26.77 -13.87
C GLN A 978 12.56 -27.21 -14.87
N GLY A 979 11.44 -27.73 -14.37
CA GLY A 979 10.32 -28.16 -15.20
C GLY A 979 9.08 -28.42 -14.36
N ASN A 980 8.19 -29.28 -14.84
CA ASN A 980 7.00 -29.61 -14.09
C ASN A 980 7.31 -30.61 -12.97
N ILE A 981 6.76 -30.37 -11.79
CA ILE A 981 6.62 -31.36 -10.70
C ILE A 981 5.14 -31.74 -10.54
N GLY A 982 4.90 -32.97 -10.11
CA GLY A 982 3.59 -33.49 -9.75
C GLY A 982 3.52 -33.64 -8.24
N VAL A 983 2.61 -32.93 -7.57
CA VAL A 983 2.42 -33.04 -6.12
C VAL A 983 1.10 -33.78 -5.86
N SER A 984 1.11 -34.85 -5.08
CA SER A 984 -0.11 -35.52 -4.61
C SER A 984 -0.17 -35.55 -3.09
N ILE A 985 -1.39 -35.47 -2.57
CA ILE A 985 -1.70 -35.66 -1.15
C ILE A 985 -2.44 -36.99 -1.01
N ASP A 986 -2.02 -37.83 -0.06
CA ASP A 986 -2.63 -39.11 0.29
C ASP A 986 -2.83 -40.09 -0.88
N GLY A 987 -1.92 -40.03 -1.86
CA GLY A 987 -2.00 -40.86 -3.07
C GLY A 987 -3.12 -40.46 -4.04
N GLY A 988 -3.73 -39.27 -3.85
CA GLY A 988 -4.70 -38.68 -4.76
C GLY A 988 -4.12 -38.23 -6.11
N ALA A 989 -4.97 -37.57 -6.91
CA ALA A 989 -4.55 -37.03 -8.21
C ALA A 989 -3.39 -36.02 -8.06
N GLN A 990 -2.45 -36.03 -9.01
CA GLN A 990 -1.30 -35.12 -8.99
C GLN A 990 -1.69 -33.72 -9.46
N PHE A 991 -1.35 -32.71 -8.67
CA PHE A 991 -1.27 -31.32 -9.08
C PHE A 991 0.02 -31.11 -9.87
N VAL A 992 -0.09 -30.63 -11.11
CA VAL A 992 1.09 -30.32 -11.95
C VAL A 992 1.47 -28.87 -11.72
N VAL A 993 2.67 -28.65 -11.20
CA VAL A 993 3.25 -27.34 -10.89
C VAL A 993 4.42 -27.09 -11.83
N ASN A 994 4.46 -25.95 -12.50
CA ASN A 994 5.61 -25.53 -13.30
C ASN A 994 6.60 -24.76 -12.41
N THR A 995 7.83 -25.25 -12.28
CA THR A 995 8.89 -24.58 -11.53
C THR A 995 9.91 -23.88 -12.42
N VAL A 996 9.58 -23.60 -13.68
CA VAL A 996 10.39 -22.72 -14.54
C VAL A 996 10.16 -21.26 -14.16
N SER A 997 11.24 -20.53 -13.88
CA SER A 997 11.14 -19.10 -13.54
C SER A 997 10.59 -18.26 -14.69
N SER A 998 9.66 -17.36 -14.39
CA SER A 998 9.03 -16.44 -15.35
C SER A 998 9.92 -15.24 -15.73
N ASP A 999 10.87 -14.86 -14.88
CA ASP A 999 11.82 -13.75 -15.13
C ASP A 999 13.19 -14.24 -15.61
N GLY A 1000 13.37 -15.56 -15.74
CA GLY A 1000 14.62 -16.19 -16.14
C GLY A 1000 15.71 -16.18 -15.07
N GLN A 1001 15.48 -15.59 -13.91
CA GLN A 1001 16.38 -15.60 -12.74
C GLN A 1001 16.15 -16.84 -11.87
N ARG A 1002 17.16 -17.20 -11.07
CA ARG A 1002 17.09 -18.33 -10.14
C ARG A 1002 16.51 -17.85 -8.82
N HIS A 1003 15.35 -18.38 -8.47
CA HIS A 1003 14.71 -18.17 -7.17
C HIS A 1003 14.93 -19.42 -6.33
N THR A 1004 15.75 -19.31 -5.29
CA THR A 1004 15.98 -20.37 -4.32
C THR A 1004 15.04 -20.20 -3.14
N ASN A 1005 14.91 -21.26 -2.33
CA ASN A 1005 14.13 -21.18 -1.09
C ASN A 1005 12.63 -20.85 -1.28
N THR A 1006 12.07 -21.16 -2.45
CA THR A 1006 10.74 -20.71 -2.88
C THR A 1006 9.67 -21.76 -2.56
N PRO A 1007 8.50 -21.37 -2.01
CA PRO A 1007 7.36 -22.27 -1.91
C PRO A 1007 6.83 -22.56 -3.32
N VAL A 1008 7.18 -23.73 -3.85
CA VAL A 1008 6.76 -24.16 -5.19
C VAL A 1008 5.35 -24.75 -5.18
N PHE A 1009 4.86 -25.21 -4.02
CA PHE A 1009 3.48 -25.67 -3.86
C PHE A 1009 2.96 -25.40 -2.44
N THR A 1010 1.67 -25.07 -2.33
CA THR A 1010 0.97 -24.93 -1.05
C THR A 1010 -0.42 -25.57 -1.16
N THR A 1011 -0.81 -26.34 -0.15
CA THR A 1011 -2.18 -26.83 0.00
C THR A 1011 -2.63 -26.67 1.44
N ALA A 1012 -3.88 -26.24 1.64
CA ALA A 1012 -4.52 -26.05 2.94
C ALA A 1012 -5.97 -26.56 2.89
N GLY A 1013 -6.60 -26.76 4.04
CA GLY A 1013 -7.99 -27.24 4.14
C GLY A 1013 -8.16 -28.77 3.99
N LEU A 1014 -7.10 -29.55 4.20
CA LEU A 1014 -7.20 -31.01 4.32
C LEU A 1014 -7.92 -31.40 5.63
N PRO A 1015 -8.65 -32.52 5.69
CA PRO A 1015 -9.24 -33.00 6.93
C PRO A 1015 -8.15 -33.25 7.97
N PHE A 1016 -8.22 -32.62 9.15
CA PHE A 1016 -7.17 -32.78 10.17
C PHE A 1016 -6.82 -34.24 10.45
N GLY A 1017 -5.60 -34.62 10.11
CA GLY A 1017 -5.17 -36.00 10.17
C GLY A 1017 -3.74 -36.20 9.68
N ALA A 1018 -3.32 -37.47 9.66
CA ALA A 1018 -2.07 -37.85 9.05
C ALA A 1018 -2.23 -37.82 7.53
N HIS A 1019 -1.48 -36.94 6.88
CA HIS A 1019 -1.40 -36.84 5.43
C HIS A 1019 0.00 -37.19 4.94
N THR A 1020 0.09 -37.63 3.70
CA THR A 1020 1.35 -37.86 3.02
C THR A 1020 1.41 -37.03 1.74
N VAL A 1021 2.33 -36.07 1.69
CA VAL A 1021 2.65 -35.36 0.45
C VAL A 1021 3.70 -36.15 -0.32
N THR A 1022 3.49 -36.30 -1.63
CA THR A 1022 4.47 -36.87 -2.56
C THR A 1022 4.73 -35.91 -3.70
N VAL A 1023 5.96 -35.45 -3.82
CA VAL A 1023 6.46 -34.61 -4.92
C VAL A 1023 7.13 -35.51 -5.94
N THR A 1024 6.76 -35.40 -7.22
CA THR A 1024 7.23 -36.25 -8.33
C THR A 1024 7.81 -35.39 -9.44
N LYS A 1025 9.02 -35.68 -9.92
CA LYS A 1025 9.56 -34.99 -11.10
C LYS A 1025 8.81 -35.42 -12.38
N LEU A 1026 8.28 -34.46 -13.16
CA LEU A 1026 7.55 -34.74 -14.41
C LEU A 1026 8.27 -34.26 -15.68
N SER A 1027 8.98 -33.14 -15.64
CA SER A 1027 9.79 -32.63 -16.77
C SER A 1027 10.94 -31.73 -16.30
N GLY A 1028 11.66 -31.07 -17.22
CA GLY A 1028 12.82 -30.21 -16.93
C GLY A 1028 14.14 -30.97 -16.79
N ILE A 1029 15.26 -30.26 -16.71
CA ILE A 1029 16.59 -30.87 -16.48
C ILE A 1029 16.72 -31.32 -15.02
N PHE A 1030 16.31 -30.46 -14.08
CA PHE A 1030 16.30 -30.72 -12.65
C PHE A 1030 14.89 -30.65 -12.04
N SER A 1031 14.74 -31.21 -10.85
CA SER A 1031 13.67 -30.93 -9.89
C SER A 1031 14.36 -30.88 -8.54
N THR A 1032 14.17 -29.79 -7.81
CA THR A 1032 14.83 -29.55 -6.52
C THR A 1032 13.81 -29.47 -5.40
N LEU A 1033 14.22 -29.91 -4.21
CA LEU A 1033 13.44 -29.86 -2.99
C LEU A 1033 14.33 -29.36 -1.86
N ASP A 1034 13.86 -28.32 -1.19
CA ASP A 1034 14.54 -27.54 -0.15
C ASP A 1034 13.75 -27.56 1.19
N GLY A 1035 12.72 -28.41 1.29
CA GLY A 1035 12.01 -28.66 2.55
C GLY A 1035 10.48 -28.60 2.50
N PHE A 1036 9.86 -28.74 3.68
CA PHE A 1036 8.40 -28.70 3.87
C PHE A 1036 7.97 -27.84 5.07
N GLN A 1037 6.73 -27.34 5.06
CA GLN A 1037 6.11 -26.68 6.22
C GLN A 1037 4.65 -27.12 6.37
N VAL A 1038 4.18 -27.42 7.59
CA VAL A 1038 2.84 -27.98 7.87
C VAL A 1038 1.86 -26.90 8.34
N LEU A 1039 0.58 -26.99 7.95
CA LEU A 1039 -0.53 -26.08 8.30
C LEU A 1039 -1.58 -26.81 9.18
N THR A 1040 -2.30 -26.16 10.13
CA THR A 1040 -3.30 -26.82 11.04
C THR A 1040 -4.53 -25.95 11.40
N THR A 1041 -5.77 -26.44 11.24
CA THR A 1041 -7.07 -25.86 11.72
C THR A 1041 -8.14 -26.99 12.00
N ASN A 1042 -9.02 -26.92 13.03
CA ASN A 1042 -9.66 -28.13 13.65
C ASN A 1042 -11.23 -28.30 13.67
N ARG A 1043 -12.07 -27.63 12.88
CA ARG A 1043 -13.57 -27.71 12.99
C ARG A 1043 -14.25 -28.62 11.93
N LEU A 1044 -15.11 -29.56 12.36
CA LEU A 1044 -16.00 -30.36 11.47
C LEU A 1044 -17.40 -29.74 11.38
N ASP A 1045 -17.93 -29.71 10.16
CA ASP A 1045 -19.26 -29.22 9.82
C ASP A 1045 -20.35 -30.28 10.07
N ASP A 1046 -21.61 -29.90 10.26
CA ASP A 1046 -22.73 -30.83 10.47
C ASP A 1046 -23.07 -31.63 9.21
N THR A 1047 -22.70 -31.15 8.03
CA THR A 1047 -22.83 -31.85 6.76
C THR A 1047 -21.76 -32.91 6.51
N ASP A 1048 -20.75 -33.00 7.40
CA ASP A 1048 -19.64 -33.92 7.21
C ASP A 1048 -20.14 -35.39 7.16
N PRO A 1049 -19.76 -36.15 6.13
CA PRO A 1049 -20.24 -37.52 5.94
C PRO A 1049 -19.80 -38.50 7.05
N ALA A 1050 -18.85 -38.12 7.91
CA ALA A 1050 -18.48 -38.89 9.09
C ALA A 1050 -19.54 -38.84 10.21
N ILE A 1051 -20.51 -37.92 10.14
CA ILE A 1051 -21.60 -37.80 11.11
C ILE A 1051 -22.81 -38.64 10.66
N GLY A 1052 -23.14 -39.65 11.47
CA GLY A 1052 -24.30 -40.51 11.27
C GLY A 1052 -25.56 -39.95 11.93
N TYR A 1053 -26.59 -39.64 11.14
CA TYR A 1053 -27.87 -39.14 11.65
C TYR A 1053 -28.97 -40.20 11.61
N ALA A 1054 -29.79 -40.25 12.66
CA ALA A 1054 -31.05 -40.99 12.72
C ALA A 1054 -32.17 -40.08 13.25
N GLY A 1055 -33.09 -39.68 12.37
CA GLY A 1055 -34.22 -38.81 12.73
C GLY A 1055 -33.89 -37.32 12.86
N PHE A 1056 -32.70 -36.89 12.39
CA PHE A 1056 -32.38 -35.49 12.08
C PHE A 1056 -32.67 -35.20 10.60
N THR A 1057 -33.05 -33.97 10.30
CA THR A 1057 -33.29 -33.44 8.96
C THR A 1057 -32.35 -32.27 8.73
N GLN A 1058 -31.68 -32.24 7.58
CA GLN A 1058 -30.87 -31.09 7.19
C GLN A 1058 -31.77 -29.88 6.91
N GLY A 1059 -31.51 -28.77 7.59
CA GLY A 1059 -31.96 -27.44 7.22
C GLY A 1059 -30.85 -26.79 6.40
N GLY A 1060 -30.95 -26.90 5.08
CA GLY A 1060 -29.88 -26.49 4.17
C GLY A 1060 -29.64 -24.97 4.13
N PRO A 1061 -28.51 -24.54 3.54
CA PRO A 1061 -28.15 -23.14 3.43
C PRO A 1061 -28.93 -22.43 2.32
N PRO A 1062 -29.14 -21.10 2.43
CA PRO A 1062 -28.76 -20.26 3.57
C PRO A 1062 -29.86 -20.15 4.64
N ARG A 1063 -29.47 -20.18 5.92
CA ARG A 1063 -30.36 -19.89 7.06
C ARG A 1063 -30.23 -18.46 7.58
N GLY A 1064 -29.06 -17.83 7.43
CA GLY A 1064 -28.78 -16.46 7.85
C GLY A 1064 -28.80 -16.26 9.36
N LEU A 1065 -28.50 -17.30 10.15
CA LEU A 1065 -28.58 -17.28 11.62
C LEU A 1065 -27.21 -17.38 12.30
N GLY A 1066 -26.12 -17.54 11.53
CA GLY A 1066 -24.76 -17.60 12.06
C GLY A 1066 -24.30 -19.00 12.46
N ASP A 1067 -24.97 -20.04 11.95
CA ASP A 1067 -24.53 -21.44 12.06
C ASP A 1067 -23.27 -21.66 11.19
N TYR A 1068 -22.44 -22.63 11.55
CA TYR A 1068 -21.25 -23.00 10.77
C TYR A 1068 -21.72 -23.57 9.41
N GLY A 1069 -21.11 -23.12 8.29
CA GLY A 1069 -21.62 -23.47 6.96
C GLY A 1069 -22.94 -22.76 6.55
N ASP A 1070 -23.52 -21.95 7.44
CA ASP A 1070 -24.87 -21.35 7.35
C ASP A 1070 -25.99 -22.39 7.13
N ASP A 1071 -25.79 -23.60 7.62
CA ASP A 1071 -26.76 -24.70 7.65
C ASP A 1071 -26.81 -25.41 9.00
N ILE A 1072 -27.69 -26.41 9.13
CA ILE A 1072 -27.91 -27.13 10.39
C ILE A 1072 -28.54 -28.50 10.13
N HIS A 1073 -28.32 -29.44 11.02
CA HIS A 1073 -29.14 -30.64 11.14
C HIS A 1073 -30.03 -30.49 12.36
N TYR A 1074 -31.35 -30.63 12.18
CA TYR A 1074 -32.31 -30.48 13.27
C TYR A 1074 -33.23 -31.69 13.43
N ALA A 1075 -33.70 -31.93 14.65
CA ALA A 1075 -34.67 -32.96 14.97
C ALA A 1075 -35.85 -32.42 15.78
N THR A 1076 -37.07 -32.90 15.47
CA THR A 1076 -38.30 -32.56 16.20
C THR A 1076 -38.85 -33.72 17.02
N VAL A 1077 -38.34 -34.94 16.82
CA VAL A 1077 -38.81 -36.16 17.50
C VAL A 1077 -37.83 -36.56 18.61
N ASN A 1078 -38.33 -36.71 19.84
CA ASN A 1078 -37.50 -37.22 20.94
C ASN A 1078 -37.04 -38.65 20.66
N GLY A 1079 -35.75 -38.92 20.89
CA GLY A 1079 -35.09 -40.17 20.55
C GLY A 1079 -34.30 -40.14 19.24
N SER A 1080 -34.37 -39.06 18.44
CA SER A 1080 -33.45 -38.86 17.30
C SER A 1080 -32.01 -38.71 17.77
N THR A 1081 -31.05 -39.23 17.00
CA THR A 1081 -29.63 -39.25 17.35
C THR A 1081 -28.72 -38.75 16.24
N ALA A 1082 -27.63 -38.10 16.62
CA ALA A 1082 -26.45 -37.86 15.77
C ALA A 1082 -25.23 -38.55 16.39
N THR A 1083 -24.46 -39.27 15.58
CA THR A 1083 -23.35 -40.12 16.04
C THR A 1083 -22.09 -39.76 15.28
N PHE A 1084 -21.00 -39.55 16.00
CA PHE A 1084 -19.70 -39.24 15.40
C PHE A 1084 -18.60 -40.04 16.11
N THR A 1085 -17.72 -40.66 15.33
CA THR A 1085 -16.55 -41.40 15.83
C THR A 1085 -15.29 -40.62 15.52
N PHE A 1086 -14.47 -40.37 16.53
CA PHE A 1086 -13.27 -39.55 16.45
C PHE A 1086 -12.08 -40.20 17.13
N GLY A 1087 -10.86 -39.83 16.74
CA GLY A 1087 -9.64 -40.14 17.49
C GLY A 1087 -9.18 -38.90 18.25
N GLY A 1088 -8.99 -38.97 19.56
CA GLY A 1088 -8.53 -37.83 20.35
C GLY A 1088 -8.72 -38.01 21.85
N THR A 1089 -8.51 -36.94 22.62
CA THR A 1089 -8.70 -36.90 24.08
C THR A 1089 -9.98 -36.17 24.49
N GLY A 1090 -10.77 -35.68 23.54
CA GLY A 1090 -12.04 -35.02 23.83
C GLY A 1090 -12.83 -34.64 22.59
N VAL A 1091 -14.05 -34.16 22.80
CA VAL A 1091 -14.97 -33.71 21.75
C VAL A 1091 -15.86 -32.60 22.26
N GLN A 1092 -16.12 -31.62 21.42
CA GLN A 1092 -17.16 -30.63 21.59
C GLN A 1092 -18.27 -30.89 20.58
N VAL A 1093 -19.51 -30.74 21.03
CA VAL A 1093 -20.71 -30.86 20.20
C VAL A 1093 -21.28 -29.46 20.04
N PHE A 1094 -21.49 -29.03 18.80
CA PHE A 1094 -22.02 -27.71 18.49
C PHE A 1094 -23.46 -27.79 18.00
N GLY A 1095 -24.24 -26.77 18.31
CA GLY A 1095 -25.63 -26.63 17.93
C GLY A 1095 -26.14 -25.25 18.33
N GLU A 1096 -27.45 -25.02 18.29
CA GLU A 1096 -28.04 -23.76 18.73
C GLU A 1096 -28.54 -23.86 20.18
N GLN A 1097 -28.55 -22.72 20.86
CA GLN A 1097 -29.35 -22.52 22.06
C GLN A 1097 -30.47 -21.52 21.80
N TYR A 1098 -31.72 -21.91 22.08
CA TYR A 1098 -32.86 -20.99 22.03
C TYR A 1098 -34.06 -21.51 22.83
N THR A 1099 -35.06 -20.65 23.03
CA THR A 1099 -36.27 -20.97 23.79
C THR A 1099 -37.16 -22.08 23.18
N ASP A 1100 -36.99 -22.40 21.89
CA ASP A 1100 -37.67 -23.52 21.21
C ASP A 1100 -36.89 -24.85 21.26
N GLN A 1101 -35.66 -24.83 21.79
CA GLN A 1101 -34.84 -26.02 22.01
C GLN A 1101 -35.23 -26.74 23.32
N GLY A 1102 -34.44 -27.73 23.75
CA GLY A 1102 -34.74 -28.51 24.95
C GLY A 1102 -33.52 -29.23 25.49
N ASN A 1103 -33.72 -30.37 26.15
CA ASN A 1103 -32.60 -31.14 26.66
C ASN A 1103 -32.08 -32.11 25.59
N ILE A 1104 -30.76 -32.26 25.52
CA ILE A 1104 -30.06 -33.28 24.76
C ILE A 1104 -29.33 -34.23 25.71
N GLY A 1105 -29.21 -35.50 25.33
CA GLY A 1105 -28.41 -36.51 26.02
C GLY A 1105 -27.13 -36.76 25.24
N ILE A 1106 -25.98 -36.69 25.90
CA ILE A 1106 -24.67 -36.98 25.33
C ILE A 1106 -24.11 -38.25 25.96
N SER A 1107 -23.85 -39.27 25.15
CA SER A 1107 -23.13 -40.49 25.55
C SER A 1107 -21.83 -40.59 24.79
N ILE A 1108 -20.74 -40.95 25.47
CA ILE A 1108 -19.45 -41.26 24.84
C ILE A 1108 -19.14 -42.72 25.14
N ASP A 1109 -18.73 -43.47 24.11
CA ASP A 1109 -18.36 -44.88 24.15
C ASP A 1109 -19.42 -45.81 24.76
N GLY A 1110 -20.70 -45.47 24.57
CA GLY A 1110 -21.82 -46.21 25.14
C GLY A 1110 -21.97 -46.06 26.65
N GLY A 1111 -21.27 -45.09 27.26
CA GLY A 1111 -21.41 -44.72 28.67
C GLY A 1111 -22.75 -44.06 28.99
N PRO A 1112 -23.05 -43.83 30.29
CA PRO A 1112 -24.28 -43.18 30.71
C PRO A 1112 -24.45 -41.79 30.08
N GLN A 1113 -25.68 -41.44 29.71
CA GLN A 1113 -25.97 -40.14 29.09
C GLN A 1113 -25.83 -38.98 30.09
N SER A 1114 -25.06 -37.98 29.71
CA SER A 1114 -25.05 -36.65 30.33
C SER A 1114 -26.16 -35.80 29.73
N ILE A 1115 -27.06 -35.28 30.56
CA ILE A 1115 -28.18 -34.45 30.09
C ILE A 1115 -27.77 -32.98 30.12
N VAL A 1116 -27.87 -32.33 28.97
CA VAL A 1116 -27.54 -30.91 28.75
C VAL A 1116 -28.80 -30.17 28.34
N SER A 1117 -29.05 -29.01 28.92
CA SER A 1117 -30.11 -28.12 28.44
C SER A 1117 -29.56 -27.17 27.39
N THR A 1118 -30.22 -27.06 26.24
CA THR A 1118 -29.86 -26.09 25.19
C THR A 1118 -30.82 -24.88 25.19
N VAL A 1119 -31.45 -24.59 26.32
CA VAL A 1119 -32.23 -23.37 26.52
C VAL A 1119 -31.37 -22.34 27.27
N PRO A 1120 -31.03 -21.20 26.66
CA PRO A 1120 -30.14 -20.21 27.27
C PRO A 1120 -30.89 -19.36 28.31
N ALA A 1121 -30.17 -18.87 29.31
CA ALA A 1121 -30.77 -18.12 30.42
C ALA A 1121 -31.25 -16.71 30.03
N ASP A 1122 -30.70 -16.14 28.95
CA ASP A 1122 -31.04 -14.81 28.43
C ASP A 1122 -32.24 -14.83 27.46
N GLY A 1123 -32.71 -16.02 27.05
CA GLY A 1123 -33.80 -16.21 26.10
C GLY A 1123 -33.49 -15.78 24.67
N GLN A 1124 -32.25 -15.42 24.35
CA GLN A 1124 -31.81 -15.05 22.99
C GLN A 1124 -31.34 -16.30 22.22
N ARG A 1125 -31.31 -16.21 20.88
CA ARG A 1125 -30.80 -17.30 20.03
C ARG A 1125 -29.29 -17.18 19.94
N HIS A 1126 -28.59 -18.25 20.28
CA HIS A 1126 -27.15 -18.39 20.09
C HIS A 1126 -26.92 -19.52 19.10
N SER A 1127 -26.47 -19.17 17.90
CA SER A 1127 -26.09 -20.12 16.84
C SER A 1127 -24.61 -20.46 16.93
N ASN A 1128 -24.23 -21.65 16.43
CA ASN A 1128 -22.86 -22.17 16.47
C ASN A 1128 -22.18 -22.16 17.85
N VAL A 1129 -22.88 -22.60 18.89
CA VAL A 1129 -22.34 -22.65 20.25
C VAL A 1129 -22.02 -24.08 20.69
N PRO A 1130 -20.94 -24.29 21.48
CA PRO A 1130 -20.65 -25.60 22.03
C PRO A 1130 -21.70 -25.93 23.10
N VAL A 1131 -22.64 -26.79 22.74
CA VAL A 1131 -23.68 -27.26 23.68
C VAL A 1131 -23.13 -28.30 24.64
N PHE A 1132 -22.05 -29.01 24.27
CA PHE A 1132 -21.37 -29.94 25.16
C PHE A 1132 -19.86 -29.96 24.90
N THR A 1133 -19.07 -30.25 25.93
CA THR A 1133 -17.61 -30.42 25.83
C THR A 1133 -17.15 -31.51 26.79
N SER A 1134 -16.37 -32.47 26.27
CA SER A 1134 -15.60 -33.46 27.03
C SER A 1134 -14.13 -33.33 26.66
N THR A 1135 -13.23 -33.24 27.65
CA THR A 1135 -11.79 -32.92 27.45
C THR A 1135 -10.84 -33.87 28.19
N SER A 1136 -11.35 -34.98 28.72
CA SER A 1136 -10.60 -35.89 29.59
C SER A 1136 -10.79 -37.36 29.21
N LEU A 1137 -10.89 -37.65 27.91
CA LEU A 1137 -10.91 -39.00 27.39
C LEU A 1137 -9.48 -39.53 27.24
N SER A 1138 -9.30 -40.83 27.41
CA SER A 1138 -8.02 -41.47 27.17
C SER A 1138 -7.70 -41.46 25.68
N ASN A 1139 -6.56 -40.91 25.25
CA ASN A 1139 -6.17 -40.84 23.84
C ASN A 1139 -6.43 -42.17 23.10
N GLY A 1140 -7.37 -42.13 22.15
CA GLY A 1140 -7.87 -43.31 21.45
C GLY A 1140 -9.06 -42.98 20.57
N THR A 1141 -9.66 -44.01 19.97
CA THR A 1141 -10.90 -43.86 19.19
C THR A 1141 -12.11 -43.87 20.13
N HIS A 1142 -12.94 -42.85 20.00
CA HIS A 1142 -14.15 -42.64 20.78
C HIS A 1142 -15.36 -42.43 19.88
N THR A 1143 -16.56 -42.77 20.37
CA THR A 1143 -17.83 -42.48 19.68
C THR A 1143 -18.72 -41.63 20.57
N VAL A 1144 -19.08 -40.44 20.11
CA VAL A 1144 -20.09 -39.59 20.75
C VAL A 1144 -21.45 -39.77 20.09
N VAL A 1145 -22.49 -39.89 20.91
CA VAL A 1145 -23.90 -39.96 20.50
C VAL A 1145 -24.67 -38.83 21.17
N VAL A 1146 -25.22 -37.94 20.36
CA VAL A 1146 -26.12 -36.84 20.75
C VAL A 1146 -27.55 -37.32 20.55
N THR A 1147 -28.40 -37.21 21.58
CA THR A 1147 -29.80 -37.67 21.55
C THR A 1147 -30.76 -36.54 21.92
N LYS A 1148 -31.80 -36.30 21.13
CA LYS A 1148 -32.87 -35.36 21.50
C LYS A 1148 -33.74 -35.93 22.62
N LEU A 1149 -33.90 -35.21 23.74
CA LEU A 1149 -34.70 -35.64 24.90
C LEU A 1149 -35.96 -34.79 25.14
N SER A 1150 -35.93 -33.49 24.85
CA SER A 1150 -37.11 -32.60 24.96
C SER A 1150 -37.00 -31.36 24.05
N GLY A 1151 -37.93 -30.40 24.16
CA GLY A 1151 -37.97 -29.18 23.32
C GLY A 1151 -38.69 -29.36 21.99
N ILE A 1152 -38.99 -28.26 21.29
CA ILE A 1152 -39.59 -28.31 19.93
C ILE A 1152 -38.53 -28.77 18.92
N PHE A 1153 -37.31 -28.24 19.02
CA PHE A 1153 -36.16 -28.61 18.19
C PHE A 1153 -34.99 -29.14 19.03
N THR A 1154 -34.05 -29.80 18.35
CA THR A 1154 -32.65 -30.00 18.75
C THR A 1154 -31.84 -29.80 17.48
N THR A 1155 -30.80 -28.98 17.55
CA THR A 1155 -29.94 -28.68 16.40
C THR A 1155 -28.52 -29.15 16.64
N LEU A 1156 -27.85 -29.51 15.55
CA LEU A 1156 -26.44 -29.88 15.50
C LEU A 1156 -25.79 -29.10 14.36
N ASP A 1157 -24.68 -28.47 14.69
CA ASP A 1157 -23.89 -27.57 13.84
C ASP A 1157 -22.44 -28.09 13.68
N GLY A 1158 -22.25 -29.38 13.95
CA GLY A 1158 -20.98 -30.09 13.81
C GLY A 1158 -20.27 -30.41 15.12
N PHE A 1159 -19.01 -30.85 14.99
CA PHE A 1159 -18.17 -31.28 16.11
C PHE A 1159 -16.79 -30.64 16.05
N ASN A 1160 -16.16 -30.50 17.19
CA ASN A 1160 -14.73 -30.20 17.28
C ASN A 1160 -14.05 -31.31 18.07
N VAL A 1161 -12.98 -31.90 17.53
CA VAL A 1161 -12.23 -32.94 18.23
C VAL A 1161 -11.08 -32.29 18.99
N VAL A 1162 -11.04 -32.54 20.29
CA VAL A 1162 -9.94 -32.13 21.14
C VAL A 1162 -8.92 -33.27 21.08
N SER A 1163 -7.76 -33.02 20.49
CA SER A 1163 -6.65 -33.99 20.43
C SER A 1163 -5.79 -33.90 21.68
#